data_AF-A0A2V8M8X7-F1
#
_entry.id   AF-A0A2V8M8X7-F1
#
_cell.length_a   1.000
_cell.length_b   1.000
_cell.length_c   1.000
_cell.angle_alpha   90.00
_cell.angle_beta   90.00
_cell.angle_gamma   90.00
#
_symmetry.space_group_name_H-M   'P 1'
#
loop_
_entity.id
_entity.type
_entity.pdbx_description
1 polymer ?
#
loop_
_entity_poly.entity_id
_entity_poly.type
_entity_poly.pdbx_seq_one_letter_code
_entity_poly.pdbx_strand_id
1 'polypeptide(L)'
;LFSDVKDPFRTRIDPVWVGPQYLKRMPLPNDWTVGDGLNTAGIRWQRRLAGLDGATGDTQTTNRNQYNMRFDYQLNGSNKVSYSLTRENNWGVTGQTGLPDWPGGYFGEIRRDPTFSTASWISTISPTIVNEFRWGRNVDTWGGMQPTDLNCCKGGVFDTSKLTAWAKEAMAAFPQIAGQRFAILQGMVGPPAGTWSPLMQFADTLSWTRGSHSFQGGFEATYSSSGQIDAINSRPTANLGVGTVAIAGITTTNFRGLNTNDITTAQNLLANLAGSIDSLAQDFFLLSPNEKEFRGFQNGGVLKNRNYHQNDYAGFFKDSWKVTSNLTLNLGVRYDLYGTPYDSTGMGVKPIGGQAALFGSSGKDFSARFRPGATGGSPTIIGFAGKHSPNADTLIYNNDLNNIAPSFGFSWNVPWFKRSTVVRGGYGINYTGAPTFLQYSSIIGGAPGSSLSISRAPGVLVPSQYLDIASAMAPGIFPLPTGGIRPLEPVPVTNRVTGLQGFADDRVVPYVPNWNLSVQQELVKNLTLEVRYVGSKGTKLRSAKELNTINIFENGILDAFNITRAGGNAPLFDAMLNGIQIGTITVGRNGSGSEALRQFATTNQWIANGEVARVADFLNSSSTGTGEAGGLLRRNGFPENFVVVNPQFGSLQLHGNDDSSNYHSLQTSVRKRLSRGLSGELNYTWSRALGNSAAGNANTGDTTTSERDPRNRQLQKGLLTFHRTQGLKAHGTWELPFGPNRALLSAAPVWINRIVEGWNVSGIFSWNSGQPLSILTTRRTLDSRANINTPDLVGVLPDGLGKVRQGDGFVEYFNGLSTQRASAPNFGGNTTVAGRFSNQVVVDSAGNIVLQNP
;
A
#
# COMPACT_ATOMS: atom_id res chain seq x y z
N LEU A 1 -40.99 -16.89 -4.17
CA LEU A 1 -40.14 -15.95 -4.96
C LEU A 1 -40.34 -16.11 -6.47
N PHE A 2 -39.87 -17.19 -7.10
CA PHE A 2 -39.98 -17.40 -8.55
C PHE A 2 -41.43 -17.46 -9.07
N SER A 3 -42.33 -18.07 -8.31
CA SER A 3 -43.77 -18.11 -8.58
C SER A 3 -44.48 -16.74 -8.47
N ASP A 4 -43.96 -15.87 -7.59
CA ASP A 4 -44.66 -14.66 -7.15
C ASP A 4 -44.19 -13.43 -7.94
N VAL A 5 -42.90 -13.37 -8.27
CA VAL A 5 -42.29 -12.26 -9.03
C VAL A 5 -42.57 -12.38 -10.53
N LYS A 6 -42.67 -13.61 -11.05
CA LYS A 6 -42.92 -13.93 -12.47
C LYS A 6 -42.01 -13.18 -13.46
N ASP A 7 -40.72 -13.04 -13.12
CA ASP A 7 -39.73 -12.47 -14.04
C ASP A 7 -39.55 -13.40 -15.26
N PRO A 8 -39.64 -12.88 -16.51
CA PRO A 8 -39.62 -13.71 -17.70
C PRO A 8 -38.26 -14.34 -18.00
N PHE A 9 -37.17 -13.81 -17.43
CA PHE A 9 -35.81 -14.32 -17.65
C PHE A 9 -35.32 -15.18 -16.47
N ARG A 10 -35.73 -14.85 -15.24
CA ARG A 10 -35.31 -15.51 -13.99
C ARG A 10 -36.46 -16.34 -13.42
N THR A 11 -36.78 -17.42 -14.11
CA THR A 11 -37.97 -18.24 -13.85
C THR A 11 -37.76 -19.39 -12.85
N ARG A 12 -36.50 -19.75 -12.56
CA ARG A 12 -36.13 -20.86 -11.68
C ARG A 12 -34.80 -20.61 -10.97
N ILE A 13 -34.54 -21.38 -9.92
CA ILE A 13 -33.18 -21.50 -9.35
C ILE A 13 -32.26 -22.08 -10.42
N ASP A 14 -31.02 -21.58 -10.49
CA ASP A 14 -30.03 -22.07 -11.45
C ASP A 14 -29.81 -23.58 -11.26
N PRO A 15 -29.98 -24.38 -12.34
CA PRO A 15 -29.87 -25.82 -12.30
C PRO A 15 -28.42 -26.32 -12.38
N VAL A 16 -27.43 -25.46 -12.63
CA VAL A 16 -26.05 -25.87 -12.92
C VAL A 16 -25.18 -25.87 -11.67
N TRP A 17 -25.22 -24.80 -10.88
CA TRP A 17 -24.31 -24.62 -9.74
C TRP A 17 -24.99 -24.09 -8.48
N VAL A 18 -25.79 -23.02 -8.56
CA VAL A 18 -26.40 -22.39 -7.40
C VAL A 18 -27.33 -23.36 -6.68
N GLY A 19 -28.26 -24.01 -7.39
CA GLY A 19 -29.12 -25.05 -6.82
C GLY A 19 -28.34 -26.29 -6.35
N PRO A 20 -27.69 -27.04 -7.26
CA PRO A 20 -27.14 -28.35 -6.94
C PRO A 20 -25.86 -28.32 -6.09
N GLN A 21 -25.09 -27.23 -6.10
CA GLN A 21 -23.76 -27.17 -5.49
C GLN A 21 -23.69 -26.15 -4.35
N TYR A 22 -24.21 -24.94 -4.53
CA TYR A 22 -24.13 -23.87 -3.53
C TYR A 22 -25.18 -24.05 -2.42
N LEU A 23 -26.47 -24.03 -2.77
CA LEU A 23 -27.57 -24.15 -1.81
C LEU A 23 -27.60 -25.50 -1.11
N LYS A 24 -27.25 -26.59 -1.81
CA LYS A 24 -27.17 -27.94 -1.21
C LYS A 24 -26.16 -28.02 -0.06
N ARG A 25 -25.07 -27.25 -0.12
CA ARG A 25 -24.02 -27.23 0.90
C ARG A 25 -24.24 -26.16 1.96
N MET A 26 -25.11 -25.18 1.70
CA MET A 26 -25.43 -24.09 2.64
C MET A 26 -26.19 -24.63 3.86
N PRO A 27 -25.69 -24.40 5.09
CA PRO A 27 -26.43 -24.80 6.28
C PRO A 27 -27.66 -23.91 6.45
N LEU A 28 -28.67 -24.43 7.14
CA LEU A 28 -29.80 -23.61 7.57
C LEU A 28 -29.31 -22.51 8.54
N PRO A 29 -29.92 -21.31 8.50
CA PRO A 29 -29.62 -20.26 9.47
C PRO A 29 -29.80 -20.76 10.90
N ASN A 30 -28.86 -20.41 11.77
CA ASN A 30 -28.87 -20.78 13.18
C ASN A 30 -28.50 -19.62 14.13
N ASP A 31 -28.45 -18.39 13.61
CA ASP A 31 -28.20 -17.17 14.37
C ASP A 31 -29.18 -16.05 13.96
N TRP A 32 -30.25 -15.90 14.73
CA TRP A 32 -31.29 -14.89 14.51
C TRP A 32 -30.96 -13.54 15.17
N THR A 33 -29.76 -13.39 15.75
CA THR A 33 -29.30 -12.10 16.30
C THR A 33 -28.65 -11.21 15.24
N VAL A 34 -28.45 -11.74 14.02
CA VAL A 34 -27.88 -11.04 12.87
C VAL A 34 -28.95 -10.95 11.78
N GLY A 35 -28.98 -9.82 11.07
CA GLY A 35 -30.08 -9.49 10.17
C GLY A 35 -31.28 -8.95 10.95
N ASP A 36 -32.47 -9.10 10.38
CA ASP A 36 -33.74 -8.74 11.02
C ASP A 36 -34.40 -9.93 11.76
N GLY A 37 -33.79 -11.12 11.72
CA GLY A 37 -34.24 -12.34 12.38
C GLY A 37 -35.52 -12.94 11.81
N LEU A 38 -36.12 -12.31 10.78
CA LEU A 38 -37.39 -12.71 10.17
C LEU A 38 -37.22 -13.00 8.68
N ASN A 39 -36.68 -12.04 7.92
CA ASN A 39 -36.43 -12.16 6.47
C ASN A 39 -34.97 -12.52 6.17
N THR A 40 -34.06 -12.19 7.10
CA THR A 40 -32.63 -12.47 7.03
C THR A 40 -32.18 -12.98 8.41
N ALA A 41 -31.41 -14.07 8.41
CA ALA A 41 -30.80 -14.61 9.60
C ALA A 41 -29.36 -15.03 9.29
N GLY A 42 -28.51 -14.97 10.31
CA GLY A 42 -27.12 -15.38 10.22
C GLY A 42 -26.92 -16.88 10.37
N ILE A 43 -25.70 -17.30 10.07
CA ILE A 43 -25.20 -18.64 10.37
C ILE A 43 -24.00 -18.45 11.32
N ARG A 44 -24.03 -19.14 12.46
CA ARG A 44 -23.00 -19.17 13.49
C ARG A 44 -22.60 -20.61 13.77
N TRP A 45 -21.32 -20.94 13.62
CA TRP A 45 -20.79 -22.27 13.91
C TRP A 45 -19.53 -22.18 14.78
N GLN A 46 -19.26 -23.25 15.52
CA GLN A 46 -17.96 -23.39 16.18
C GLN A 46 -16.88 -23.65 15.14
N ARG A 47 -15.91 -22.75 15.12
CA ARG A 47 -14.70 -22.87 14.30
C ARG A 47 -13.86 -24.03 14.81
N ARG A 48 -13.50 -24.98 13.94
CA ARG A 48 -12.49 -26.01 14.29
C ARG A 48 -11.11 -25.32 14.31
N LEU A 49 -10.41 -25.39 15.44
CA LEU A 49 -9.11 -24.73 15.68
C LEU A 49 -7.94 -25.33 14.89
N ALA A 50 -8.09 -26.54 14.33
CA ALA A 50 -7.01 -27.25 13.65
C ALA A 50 -6.70 -26.65 12.28
N GLY A 51 -5.69 -25.78 12.23
CA GLY A 51 -5.12 -25.30 10.97
C GLY A 51 -5.89 -24.18 10.28
N LEU A 52 -6.92 -23.57 10.84
CA LEU A 52 -7.55 -22.45 10.13
C LEU A 52 -6.63 -21.23 10.15
N ASP A 53 -6.24 -20.74 8.98
CA ASP A 53 -5.26 -19.66 8.81
C ASP A 53 -5.84 -18.48 8.03
N GLY A 54 -5.38 -17.27 8.35
CA GLY A 54 -5.69 -16.06 7.57
C GLY A 54 -4.87 -16.03 6.27
N ALA A 55 -5.19 -15.14 5.32
CA ALA A 55 -4.53 -15.05 4.01
C ALA A 55 -3.00 -15.02 4.06
N THR A 56 -2.42 -14.51 5.14
CA THR A 56 -0.98 -14.35 5.29
C THR A 56 -0.28 -15.62 5.77
N GLY A 57 -1.01 -16.66 6.19
CA GLY A 57 -0.37 -17.89 6.67
C GLY A 57 0.36 -17.71 8.01
N ASP A 58 -0.03 -16.70 8.80
CA ASP A 58 0.67 -16.25 10.00
C ASP A 58 -0.33 -15.97 11.12
N THR A 59 -1.08 -17.00 11.49
CA THR A 59 -2.02 -16.92 12.61
C THR A 59 -1.62 -17.88 13.72
N GLN A 60 -2.16 -17.66 14.91
CA GLN A 60 -1.93 -18.55 16.06
C GLN A 60 -2.50 -19.96 15.86
N THR A 61 -3.28 -20.17 14.80
CA THR A 61 -4.00 -21.41 14.51
C THR A 61 -3.45 -22.18 13.31
N THR A 62 -2.36 -21.71 12.71
CA THR A 62 -1.60 -22.43 11.67
C THR A 62 -0.98 -23.71 12.25
N ASN A 63 -1.04 -24.82 11.50
CA ASN A 63 -0.27 -26.00 11.87
C ASN A 63 1.21 -25.77 11.53
N ARG A 64 2.12 -26.05 12.45
CA ARG A 64 3.56 -25.78 12.27
C ARG A 64 4.40 -26.94 12.77
N ASN A 65 5.25 -27.45 11.89
CA ASN A 65 6.36 -28.33 12.24
C ASN A 65 7.67 -27.58 12.05
N GLN A 66 8.47 -27.46 13.11
CA GLN A 66 9.77 -26.80 13.08
C GLN A 66 10.88 -27.76 13.48
N TYR A 67 11.92 -27.84 12.66
CA TYR A 67 13.15 -28.59 12.91
C TYR A 67 14.30 -27.62 13.05
N ASN A 68 15.04 -27.71 14.15
CA ASN A 68 16.23 -26.92 14.40
C ASN A 68 17.44 -27.85 14.54
N MET A 69 18.53 -27.52 13.86
CA MET A 69 19.80 -28.22 13.96
C MET A 69 20.90 -27.19 14.21
N ARG A 70 21.86 -27.54 15.06
CA ARG A 70 23.06 -26.74 15.30
C ARG A 70 24.26 -27.67 15.42
N PHE A 71 25.33 -27.30 14.74
CA PHE A 71 26.61 -27.97 14.74
C PHE A 71 27.68 -26.94 15.11
N ASP A 72 28.47 -27.22 16.13
CA ASP A 72 29.64 -26.43 16.50
C ASP A 72 30.84 -27.37 16.56
N TYR A 73 31.91 -27.03 15.85
CA TYR A 73 33.10 -27.86 15.76
C TYR A 73 34.36 -27.02 15.85
N GLN A 74 35.26 -27.40 16.75
CA GLN A 74 36.56 -26.79 16.91
C GLN A 74 37.56 -27.59 16.04
N LEU A 75 37.93 -27.07 14.87
CA LEU A 75 38.86 -27.72 13.94
C LEU A 75 40.26 -27.90 14.57
N ASN A 76 40.71 -26.88 15.31
CA ASN A 76 41.96 -26.86 16.07
C ASN A 76 41.92 -25.70 17.10
N GLY A 77 43.00 -25.47 17.85
CA GLY A 77 43.06 -24.40 18.87
C GLY A 77 42.76 -22.98 18.38
N SER A 78 42.85 -22.73 17.07
CA SER A 78 42.66 -21.40 16.47
C SER A 78 41.44 -21.30 15.55
N ASN A 79 40.78 -22.40 15.19
CA ASN A 79 39.72 -22.41 14.18
C ASN A 79 38.45 -23.07 14.70
N LYS A 80 37.33 -22.35 14.59
CA LYS A 80 36.00 -22.83 14.96
C LYS A 80 35.03 -22.65 13.81
N VAL A 81 34.27 -23.69 13.51
CA VAL A 81 33.16 -23.66 12.56
C VAL A 81 31.86 -23.90 13.30
N SER A 82 30.85 -23.09 12.99
CA SER A 82 29.48 -23.28 13.47
C SER A 82 28.52 -23.27 12.30
N TYR A 83 27.49 -24.11 12.36
CA TYR A 83 26.39 -24.16 11.40
C TYR A 83 25.07 -24.29 12.15
N SER A 84 24.05 -23.59 11.71
CA SER A 84 22.68 -23.77 12.20
C SER A 84 21.69 -23.77 11.05
N LEU A 85 20.66 -24.61 11.19
CA LEU A 85 19.56 -24.77 10.26
C LEU A 85 18.25 -24.73 11.04
N THR A 86 17.32 -23.90 10.60
CA THR A 86 15.91 -23.97 10.97
C THR A 86 15.11 -24.25 9.70
N ARG A 87 14.31 -25.32 9.71
CA ARG A 87 13.38 -25.66 8.64
C ARG A 87 11.99 -25.74 9.24
N GLU A 88 11.05 -25.04 8.62
CA GLU A 88 9.65 -25.10 9.02
C GLU A 88 8.79 -25.62 7.87
N ASN A 89 7.67 -26.23 8.25
CA ASN A 89 6.56 -26.53 7.37
C ASN A 89 5.30 -26.07 8.11
N ASN A 90 4.72 -24.98 7.62
CA ASN A 90 3.54 -24.36 8.17
C ASN A 90 2.41 -24.52 7.14
N TRP A 91 1.25 -25.00 7.58
CA TRP A 91 0.10 -25.18 6.70
C TRP A 91 -1.21 -24.91 7.43
N GLY A 92 -2.18 -24.44 6.66
CA GLY A 92 -3.50 -24.18 7.19
C GLY A 92 -4.58 -24.15 6.13
N VAL A 93 -5.78 -24.47 6.55
CA VAL A 93 -7.01 -24.28 5.80
C VAL A 93 -7.37 -22.79 5.83
N THR A 94 -7.77 -22.17 4.74
CA THR A 94 -8.18 -20.75 4.76
C THR A 94 -9.51 -20.53 4.06
N GLY A 95 -10.27 -19.56 4.60
CA GLY A 95 -11.48 -19.04 3.97
C GLY A 95 -11.22 -18.03 2.85
N GLN A 96 -10.06 -17.36 2.87
CA GLN A 96 -9.70 -16.37 1.84
C GLN A 96 -9.40 -16.99 0.47
N THR A 97 -9.09 -18.28 0.41
CA THR A 97 -8.98 -19.05 -0.85
C THR A 97 -10.09 -20.10 -0.98
N GLY A 98 -11.01 -20.23 -0.01
CA GLY A 98 -12.07 -21.24 0.04
C GLY A 98 -13.44 -20.77 -0.45
N LEU A 99 -14.33 -21.72 -0.74
CA LEU A 99 -15.73 -21.49 -1.09
C LEU A 99 -16.63 -22.51 -0.39
N PRO A 100 -17.69 -22.07 0.26
CA PRO A 100 -17.83 -20.96 1.22
C PRO A 100 -17.51 -21.37 2.66
N ASP A 101 -17.33 -20.40 3.57
CA ASP A 101 -16.74 -20.58 4.92
C ASP A 101 -17.55 -21.37 5.96
N TRP A 102 -18.63 -22.06 5.58
CA TRP A 102 -19.38 -22.90 6.50
C TRP A 102 -18.84 -24.34 6.54
N PRO A 103 -19.15 -25.14 7.58
CA PRO A 103 -18.53 -26.45 7.79
C PRO A 103 -18.61 -27.46 6.62
N GLY A 104 -19.58 -27.32 5.72
CA GLY A 104 -19.75 -28.16 4.52
C GLY A 104 -19.19 -27.57 3.21
N GLY A 105 -18.45 -26.47 3.28
CA GLY A 105 -17.83 -25.84 2.11
C GLY A 105 -16.49 -26.46 1.68
N TYR A 106 -16.02 -26.06 0.51
CA TYR A 106 -14.69 -26.38 0.01
C TYR A 106 -13.68 -25.37 0.53
N PHE A 107 -12.70 -25.83 1.32
CA PHE A 107 -11.65 -24.93 1.80
C PHE A 107 -10.38 -25.02 0.95
N GLY A 108 -9.71 -23.87 0.82
CA GLY A 108 -8.38 -23.81 0.25
C GLY A 108 -7.31 -24.05 1.31
N GLU A 109 -6.05 -24.01 0.88
CA GLU A 109 -4.88 -24.26 1.72
C GLU A 109 -3.88 -23.11 1.57
N ILE A 110 -3.28 -22.69 2.68
CA ILE A 110 -2.07 -21.88 2.71
C ILE A 110 -0.94 -22.75 3.22
N ARG A 111 0.20 -22.66 2.54
CA ARG A 111 1.41 -23.37 2.91
C ARG A 111 2.62 -22.44 2.87
N ARG A 112 3.47 -22.57 3.88
CA ARG A 112 4.76 -21.88 3.99
C ARG A 112 5.81 -22.88 4.42
N ASP A 113 6.93 -22.92 3.72
CA ASP A 113 8.02 -23.84 4.03
C ASP A 113 9.36 -23.06 4.17
N PRO A 114 9.51 -22.17 5.18
CA PRO A 114 10.72 -21.37 5.29
C PRO A 114 11.93 -22.20 5.72
N THR A 115 13.10 -21.84 5.21
CA THR A 115 14.40 -22.39 5.62
C THR A 115 15.35 -21.26 5.95
N PHE A 116 15.97 -21.34 7.11
CA PHE A 116 17.07 -20.47 7.51
C PHE A 116 18.31 -21.29 7.78
N SER A 117 19.42 -20.99 7.10
CA SER A 117 20.70 -21.66 7.26
C SER A 117 21.78 -20.62 7.46
N THR A 118 22.66 -20.82 8.45
CA THR A 118 23.81 -19.96 8.68
C THR A 118 25.04 -20.79 8.98
N ALA A 119 26.17 -20.39 8.43
CA ALA A 119 27.48 -20.94 8.74
C ALA A 119 28.42 -19.80 9.14
N SER A 120 29.30 -20.05 10.09
CA SER A 120 30.37 -19.12 10.47
C SER A 120 31.67 -19.88 10.67
N TRP A 121 32.77 -19.31 10.20
CA TRP A 121 34.12 -19.76 10.47
C TRP A 121 34.89 -18.63 11.14
N ILE A 122 35.31 -18.87 12.38
CA ILE A 122 36.16 -17.95 13.15
C ILE A 122 37.58 -18.51 13.16
N SER A 123 38.54 -17.70 12.73
CA SER A 123 39.97 -18.03 12.72
C SER A 123 40.76 -17.01 13.53
N THR A 124 41.37 -17.46 14.62
CA THR A 124 42.32 -16.69 15.42
C THR A 124 43.71 -16.83 14.79
N ILE A 125 44.05 -15.90 13.91
CA ILE A 125 45.33 -15.87 13.18
C ILE A 125 46.48 -15.55 14.15
N SER A 126 46.25 -14.64 15.10
CA SER A 126 47.16 -14.34 16.20
C SER A 126 46.36 -13.86 17.42
N PRO A 127 46.96 -13.69 18.62
CA PRO A 127 46.27 -13.13 19.79
C PRO A 127 45.67 -11.73 19.56
N THR A 128 46.06 -11.06 18.47
CA THR A 128 45.60 -9.72 18.11
C THR A 128 44.79 -9.66 16.82
N ILE A 129 44.70 -10.75 16.06
CA ILE A 129 44.03 -10.79 14.74
C ILE A 129 43.05 -11.96 14.71
N VAL A 130 41.78 -11.64 14.50
CA VAL A 130 40.69 -12.60 14.36
C VAL A 130 39.95 -12.31 13.06
N ASN A 131 39.77 -13.33 12.23
CA ASN A 131 38.90 -13.27 11.05
C ASN A 131 37.62 -14.06 11.33
N GLU A 132 36.48 -13.52 10.92
CA GLU A 132 35.18 -14.16 10.96
C GLU A 132 34.55 -14.11 9.56
N PHE A 133 34.45 -15.29 8.93
CA PHE A 133 33.66 -15.47 7.73
C PHE A 133 32.25 -15.96 8.10
N ARG A 134 31.22 -15.38 7.49
CA ARG A 134 29.83 -15.77 7.66
C ARG A 134 29.15 -15.98 6.31
N TRP A 135 28.33 -17.03 6.27
CA TRP A 135 27.37 -17.28 5.21
C TRP A 135 25.98 -17.43 5.81
N GLY A 136 25.00 -16.82 5.18
CA GLY A 136 23.60 -16.95 5.55
C GLY A 136 22.75 -17.21 4.31
N ARG A 137 21.76 -18.08 4.44
CA ARG A 137 20.72 -18.29 3.44
C ARG A 137 19.37 -18.36 4.12
N ASN A 138 18.50 -17.43 3.79
CA ASN A 138 17.09 -17.47 4.14
C ASN A 138 16.29 -17.77 2.88
N VAL A 139 15.30 -18.64 2.96
CA VAL A 139 14.29 -18.82 1.92
C VAL A 139 12.96 -18.81 2.61
N ASP A 140 12.17 -17.77 2.38
CA ASP A 140 10.77 -17.76 2.78
C ASP A 140 9.90 -18.13 1.58
N THR A 141 8.94 -19.01 1.80
CA THR A 141 7.95 -19.38 0.80
C THR A 141 6.56 -19.17 1.36
N TRP A 142 5.67 -18.68 0.50
CA TRP A 142 4.25 -18.58 0.79
C TRP A 142 3.49 -19.04 -0.44
N GLY A 143 2.43 -19.81 -0.25
CA GLY A 143 1.55 -20.25 -1.32
C GLY A 143 0.13 -20.39 -0.80
N GLY A 144 -0.78 -19.60 -1.35
CA GLY A 144 -2.22 -19.73 -1.18
C GLY A 144 -2.80 -20.47 -2.38
N MET A 145 -3.51 -21.56 -2.12
CA MET A 145 -4.19 -22.37 -3.12
C MET A 145 -5.67 -22.45 -2.81
N GLN A 146 -6.50 -22.26 -3.83
CA GLN A 146 -7.94 -22.49 -3.73
C GLN A 146 -8.28 -23.98 -3.82
N PRO A 147 -9.48 -24.41 -3.39
CA PRO A 147 -9.84 -25.83 -3.33
C PRO A 147 -9.67 -26.54 -4.67
N THR A 148 -10.01 -25.89 -5.79
CA THR A 148 -9.92 -26.49 -7.13
C THR A 148 -8.50 -26.67 -7.65
N ASP A 149 -7.50 -26.09 -6.98
CA ASP A 149 -6.12 -25.98 -7.47
C ASP A 149 -5.09 -26.50 -6.44
N LEU A 150 -5.53 -27.22 -5.40
CA LEU A 150 -4.59 -27.74 -4.42
C LEU A 150 -3.56 -28.63 -5.12
N ASN A 151 -2.28 -28.27 -4.94
CA ASN A 151 -1.10 -28.96 -5.46
C ASN A 151 -0.84 -28.82 -6.98
N CYS A 152 -1.68 -28.11 -7.76
CA CYS A 152 -1.48 -27.95 -9.22
C CYS A 152 -0.28 -27.12 -9.61
N CYS A 153 0.08 -26.17 -8.76
CA CYS A 153 0.77 -24.96 -9.18
C CYS A 153 2.13 -24.79 -8.49
N LYS A 154 2.68 -25.89 -7.96
CA LYS A 154 3.95 -25.92 -7.24
C LYS A 154 5.12 -25.64 -8.19
N GLY A 155 6.04 -24.79 -7.75
CA GLY A 155 7.26 -24.44 -8.50
C GLY A 155 7.00 -23.59 -9.76
N GLY A 156 5.84 -22.95 -9.86
CA GLY A 156 5.50 -22.09 -11.00
C GLY A 156 5.12 -22.82 -12.28
N VAL A 157 4.77 -24.10 -12.18
CA VAL A 157 4.26 -24.91 -13.29
C VAL A 157 2.81 -25.27 -13.00
N PHE A 158 1.93 -25.06 -13.98
CA PHE A 158 0.54 -25.48 -13.91
C PHE A 158 0.39 -26.93 -14.38
N ASP A 159 0.02 -27.84 -13.48
CA ASP A 159 -0.12 -29.28 -13.74
C ASP A 159 -1.32 -29.88 -12.99
N THR A 160 -2.40 -30.15 -13.73
CA THR A 160 -3.64 -30.70 -13.16
C THR A 160 -3.53 -32.17 -12.75
N SER A 161 -2.50 -32.91 -13.20
CA SER A 161 -2.29 -34.30 -12.79
C SER A 161 -1.97 -34.40 -11.29
N LYS A 162 -1.41 -33.33 -10.72
CA LYS A 162 -1.00 -33.25 -9.32
C LYS A 162 -2.12 -32.83 -8.36
N LEU A 163 -3.32 -32.56 -8.85
CA LEU A 163 -4.46 -32.19 -8.00
C LEU A 163 -4.75 -33.28 -6.97
N THR A 164 -5.00 -32.86 -5.72
CA THR A 164 -5.44 -33.78 -4.66
C THR A 164 -6.83 -34.34 -4.97
N ALA A 165 -7.22 -35.46 -4.32
CA ALA A 165 -8.56 -36.01 -4.48
C ALA A 165 -9.65 -34.97 -4.12
N TRP A 166 -9.42 -34.22 -3.04
CA TRP A 166 -10.29 -33.10 -2.62
C TRP A 166 -10.40 -32.01 -3.69
N ALA A 167 -9.29 -31.65 -4.33
CA ALA A 167 -9.31 -30.65 -5.39
C ALA A 167 -10.00 -31.12 -6.67
N LYS A 168 -9.89 -32.41 -7.01
CA LYS A 168 -10.64 -33.01 -8.12
C LYS A 168 -12.14 -33.03 -7.85
N GLU A 169 -12.54 -33.34 -6.61
CA GLU A 169 -13.94 -33.27 -6.19
C GLU A 169 -14.47 -31.83 -6.25
N ALA A 170 -13.72 -30.87 -5.70
CA ALA A 170 -14.06 -29.46 -5.78
C ALA A 170 -14.18 -28.99 -7.23
N MET A 171 -13.20 -29.30 -8.09
CA MET A 171 -13.23 -29.00 -9.53
C MET A 171 -14.49 -29.54 -10.22
N ALA A 172 -14.92 -30.76 -9.89
CA ALA A 172 -16.12 -31.37 -10.45
C ALA A 172 -17.42 -30.69 -9.96
N ALA A 173 -17.38 -30.02 -8.82
CA ALA A 173 -18.49 -29.25 -8.27
C ALA A 173 -18.64 -27.85 -8.90
N PHE A 174 -17.71 -27.40 -9.74
CA PHE A 174 -17.84 -26.13 -10.48
C PHE A 174 -18.18 -26.39 -11.96
N PRO A 175 -18.87 -25.46 -12.62
CA PRO A 175 -18.97 -25.50 -14.07
C PRO A 175 -17.57 -25.41 -14.70
N GLN A 176 -17.38 -26.05 -15.85
CA GLN A 176 -16.10 -26.10 -16.54
C GLN A 176 -16.23 -25.67 -17.99
N ILE A 177 -15.20 -25.00 -18.50
CA ILE A 177 -15.05 -24.59 -19.90
C ILE A 177 -13.68 -25.08 -20.35
N ALA A 178 -13.64 -25.90 -21.40
CA ALA A 178 -12.41 -26.52 -21.91
C ALA A 178 -11.54 -27.20 -20.82
N GLY A 179 -12.16 -27.90 -19.87
CA GLY A 179 -11.48 -28.60 -18.78
C GLY A 179 -10.87 -27.70 -17.69
N GLN A 180 -11.11 -26.38 -17.76
CA GLN A 180 -10.78 -25.44 -16.69
C GLN A 180 -12.05 -25.00 -15.98
N ARG A 181 -11.95 -24.70 -14.68
CA ARG A 181 -13.10 -24.18 -13.91
C ARG A 181 -13.59 -22.84 -14.48
N PHE A 182 -14.89 -22.63 -14.45
CA PHE A 182 -15.56 -21.35 -14.61
C PHE A 182 -15.92 -20.82 -13.23
N ALA A 183 -15.25 -19.76 -12.79
CA ALA A 183 -15.40 -19.25 -11.43
C ALA A 183 -16.61 -18.32 -11.34
N ILE A 184 -17.48 -18.57 -10.36
CA ILE A 184 -18.63 -17.73 -10.05
C ILE A 184 -18.29 -16.91 -8.81
N LEU A 185 -18.21 -15.59 -8.97
CA LEU A 185 -17.79 -14.66 -7.93
C LEU A 185 -18.99 -14.28 -7.06
N GLN A 186 -19.35 -15.16 -6.13
CA GLN A 186 -20.24 -14.90 -4.98
C GLN A 186 -19.61 -15.48 -3.71
N GLY A 187 -18.73 -14.70 -3.09
CA GLY A 187 -17.83 -15.14 -2.03
C GLY A 187 -16.37 -15.12 -2.50
N MET A 188 -15.44 -14.87 -1.58
CA MET A 188 -14.03 -14.63 -1.88
C MET A 188 -13.36 -15.89 -2.44
N VAL A 189 -13.12 -15.92 -3.74
CA VAL A 189 -12.26 -16.93 -4.37
C VAL A 189 -10.89 -16.32 -4.62
N GLY A 190 -9.98 -16.46 -3.66
CA GLY A 190 -8.57 -16.12 -3.89
C GLY A 190 -7.95 -17.08 -4.91
N PRO A 191 -7.54 -16.63 -6.11
CA PRO A 191 -6.84 -17.48 -7.08
C PRO A 191 -5.48 -17.94 -6.54
N PRO A 192 -4.87 -18.99 -7.13
CA PRO A 192 -3.55 -19.45 -6.74
C PRO A 192 -2.54 -18.30 -6.79
N ALA A 193 -1.91 -18.05 -5.65
CA ALA A 193 -0.88 -17.04 -5.52
C ALA A 193 0.25 -17.58 -4.66
N GLY A 194 1.48 -17.16 -4.93
CA GLY A 194 2.62 -17.66 -4.19
C GLY A 194 3.86 -16.83 -4.40
N THR A 195 4.75 -16.85 -3.41
CA THR A 195 6.03 -16.17 -3.45
C THR A 195 7.13 -17.07 -2.91
N TRP A 196 8.32 -16.98 -3.48
CA TRP A 196 9.54 -17.59 -2.93
C TRP A 196 10.66 -16.55 -2.97
N SER A 197 11.20 -16.23 -1.80
CA SER A 197 12.13 -15.11 -1.66
C SER A 197 13.43 -15.58 -1.02
N PRO A 198 14.35 -16.19 -1.78
CA PRO A 198 15.66 -16.54 -1.28
C PRO A 198 16.52 -15.28 -1.12
N LEU A 199 17.21 -15.20 0.02
CA LEU A 199 18.25 -14.24 0.32
C LEU A 199 19.50 -15.03 0.73
N MET A 200 20.61 -14.76 0.07
CA MET A 200 21.90 -15.33 0.40
C MET A 200 22.89 -14.20 0.68
N GLN A 201 23.61 -14.30 1.80
CA GLN A 201 24.58 -13.31 2.23
C GLN A 201 25.92 -13.99 2.51
N PHE A 202 26.98 -13.36 2.03
CA PHE A 202 28.37 -13.65 2.39
C PHE A 202 28.91 -12.41 3.09
N ALA A 203 29.62 -12.61 4.20
CA ALA A 203 30.26 -11.53 4.92
C ALA A 203 31.60 -12.01 5.48
N ASP A 204 32.61 -11.16 5.40
CA ASP A 204 33.90 -11.37 6.04
C ASP A 204 34.21 -10.19 6.95
N THR A 205 34.81 -10.45 8.12
CA THR A 205 35.20 -9.41 9.06
C THR A 205 36.52 -9.76 9.71
N LEU A 206 37.53 -8.93 9.47
CA LEU A 206 38.83 -8.98 10.13
C LEU A 206 38.86 -7.98 11.28
N SER A 207 39.20 -8.44 12.47
CA SER A 207 39.42 -7.61 13.66
C SER A 207 40.89 -7.67 14.05
N TRP A 208 41.52 -6.50 14.21
CA TRP A 208 42.95 -6.37 14.50
C TRP A 208 43.20 -5.33 15.59
N THR A 209 43.81 -5.73 16.70
CA THR A 209 44.18 -4.80 17.78
C THR A 209 45.68 -4.55 17.81
N ARG A 210 46.10 -3.29 17.73
CA ARG A 210 47.51 -2.89 17.81
C ARG A 210 47.67 -1.61 18.61
N GLY A 211 48.34 -1.72 19.76
CA GLY A 211 48.56 -0.57 20.65
C GLY A 211 47.24 0.04 21.13
N SER A 212 47.06 1.34 20.91
CA SER A 212 45.84 2.09 21.24
C SER A 212 44.69 1.92 20.23
N HIS A 213 44.91 1.17 19.14
CA HIS A 213 43.95 1.03 18.04
C HIS A 213 43.32 -0.36 18.03
N SER A 214 42.03 -0.40 17.71
CA SER A 214 41.29 -1.62 17.40
C SER A 214 40.60 -1.43 16.06
N PHE A 215 41.19 -2.02 15.03
CA PHE A 215 40.72 -1.96 13.65
C PHE A 215 39.71 -3.06 13.37
N GLN A 216 38.73 -2.76 12.54
CA GLN A 216 37.80 -3.73 11.98
C GLN A 216 37.54 -3.40 10.52
N GLY A 217 37.68 -4.38 9.62
CA GLY A 217 37.38 -4.21 8.21
C GLY A 217 36.76 -5.45 7.60
N GLY A 218 36.01 -5.30 6.52
CA GLY A 218 35.29 -6.41 5.93
C GLY A 218 34.57 -6.10 4.63
N PHE A 219 34.06 -7.14 4.00
CA PHE A 219 33.20 -7.06 2.82
C PHE A 219 31.90 -7.84 3.05
N GLU A 220 30.85 -7.45 2.34
CA GLU A 220 29.57 -8.13 2.33
C GLU A 220 29.05 -8.24 0.89
N ALA A 221 28.45 -9.37 0.54
CA ALA A 221 27.76 -9.58 -0.72
C ALA A 221 26.41 -10.24 -0.45
N THR A 222 25.33 -9.61 -0.89
CA THR A 222 23.96 -10.08 -0.69
C THR A 222 23.31 -10.32 -2.05
N TYR A 223 22.79 -11.52 -2.25
CA TYR A 223 22.04 -11.94 -3.43
C TYR A 223 20.61 -12.18 -3.00
N SER A 224 19.71 -11.31 -3.44
CA SER A 224 18.30 -11.38 -3.11
C SER A 224 17.50 -11.65 -4.36
N SER A 225 16.51 -12.54 -4.27
CA SER A 225 15.52 -12.70 -5.31
C SER A 225 14.14 -12.88 -4.72
N SER A 226 13.11 -12.61 -5.51
CA SER A 226 11.73 -12.91 -5.16
C SER A 226 11.00 -13.32 -6.42
N GLY A 227 10.58 -14.57 -6.43
CA GLY A 227 9.67 -15.07 -7.44
C GLY A 227 8.23 -15.02 -6.97
N GLN A 228 7.33 -14.79 -7.91
CA GLN A 228 5.91 -14.59 -7.69
C GLN A 228 5.12 -15.39 -8.72
N ILE A 229 4.09 -16.08 -8.25
CA ILE A 229 3.05 -16.63 -9.10
C ILE A 229 1.70 -16.03 -8.76
N ASP A 230 0.88 -15.85 -9.79
CA ASP A 230 -0.48 -15.35 -9.67
C ASP A 230 -1.37 -15.92 -10.79
N ALA A 231 -2.62 -16.21 -10.47
CA ALA A 231 -3.64 -16.69 -11.39
C ALA A 231 -4.93 -15.85 -11.30
N ILE A 232 -4.87 -14.60 -10.82
CA ILE A 232 -6.00 -13.66 -10.85
C ILE A 232 -6.57 -13.56 -12.26
N ASN A 233 -7.88 -13.82 -12.36
CA ASN A 233 -8.72 -13.76 -13.56
C ASN A 233 -8.16 -14.51 -14.77
N SER A 234 -7.14 -15.36 -14.61
CA SER A 234 -6.52 -16.08 -15.73
C SER A 234 -7.45 -17.10 -16.38
N ARG A 235 -8.45 -17.57 -15.61
CA ARG A 235 -9.55 -18.42 -16.05
C ARG A 235 -10.86 -17.63 -16.15
N PRO A 236 -11.84 -18.10 -16.93
CA PRO A 236 -13.16 -17.48 -17.02
C PRO A 236 -13.79 -17.25 -15.64
N THR A 237 -14.23 -16.03 -15.41
CA THR A 237 -14.96 -15.64 -14.21
C THR A 237 -16.29 -14.97 -14.58
N ALA A 238 -17.29 -15.12 -13.72
CA ALA A 238 -18.57 -14.44 -13.84
C ALA A 238 -18.99 -13.84 -12.51
N ASN A 239 -19.44 -12.59 -12.55
CA ASN A 239 -20.15 -11.97 -11.45
C ASN A 239 -21.65 -12.23 -11.63
N LEU A 240 -22.30 -12.76 -10.60
CA LEU A 240 -23.75 -12.87 -10.60
C LEU A 240 -24.37 -11.53 -10.22
N GLY A 241 -25.52 -11.25 -10.82
CA GLY A 241 -26.25 -10.01 -10.58
C GLY A 241 -27.30 -9.78 -11.65
N VAL A 242 -27.94 -8.62 -11.57
CA VAL A 242 -29.06 -8.27 -12.45
C VAL A 242 -28.63 -8.23 -13.93
N GLY A 243 -27.41 -7.77 -14.23
CA GLY A 243 -26.99 -7.60 -15.61
C GLY A 243 -27.76 -6.52 -16.34
N THR A 244 -27.78 -6.59 -17.66
CA THR A 244 -28.35 -5.53 -18.52
C THR A 244 -29.87 -5.58 -18.63
N VAL A 245 -30.48 -6.73 -18.34
CA VAL A 245 -31.94 -6.90 -18.36
C VAL A 245 -32.51 -6.68 -16.96
N ALA A 246 -33.21 -5.57 -16.78
CA ALA A 246 -33.84 -5.22 -15.51
C ALA A 246 -34.81 -6.32 -15.01
N ILE A 247 -34.92 -6.47 -13.70
CA ILE A 247 -35.87 -7.39 -13.08
C ILE A 247 -37.28 -6.82 -13.16
N ALA A 248 -38.20 -7.62 -13.72
CA ALA A 248 -39.62 -7.32 -13.70
C ALA A 248 -40.25 -7.76 -12.37
N GLY A 249 -41.27 -7.03 -11.91
CA GLY A 249 -42.10 -7.46 -10.77
C GLY A 249 -41.61 -7.04 -9.38
N ILE A 250 -40.30 -6.85 -9.14
CA ILE A 250 -39.76 -6.35 -7.85
C ILE A 250 -39.52 -4.84 -7.93
N THR A 251 -40.53 -4.06 -7.57
CA THR A 251 -40.47 -2.59 -7.55
C THR A 251 -41.08 -2.04 -6.26
N THR A 252 -40.79 -0.79 -5.92
CA THR A 252 -41.45 -0.08 -4.80
C THR A 252 -42.97 0.02 -4.97
N THR A 253 -43.47 -0.07 -6.21
CA THR A 253 -44.91 -0.06 -6.53
C THR A 253 -45.56 -1.40 -6.18
N ASN A 254 -44.89 -2.52 -6.49
CA ASN A 254 -45.41 -3.87 -6.29
C ASN A 254 -45.17 -4.39 -4.86
N PHE A 255 -44.10 -3.93 -4.20
CA PHE A 255 -43.76 -4.24 -2.81
C PHE A 255 -43.83 -2.96 -1.96
N ARG A 256 -45.06 -2.51 -1.67
CA ARG A 256 -45.31 -1.27 -0.91
C ARG A 256 -44.76 -1.40 0.50
N GLY A 257 -43.96 -0.42 0.94
CA GLY A 257 -43.37 -0.36 2.29
C GLY A 257 -41.88 -0.76 2.37
N LEU A 258 -41.30 -1.30 1.29
CA LEU A 258 -39.86 -1.53 1.20
C LEU A 258 -39.12 -0.27 0.73
N ASN A 259 -37.96 0.00 1.32
CA ASN A 259 -37.08 1.07 0.85
C ASN A 259 -36.30 0.63 -0.42
N THR A 260 -35.64 1.57 -1.10
CA THR A 260 -34.89 1.29 -2.33
C THR A 260 -33.76 0.26 -2.16
N ASN A 261 -33.13 0.21 -0.98
CA ASN A 261 -32.05 -0.74 -0.70
C ASN A 261 -32.58 -2.17 -0.55
N ASP A 262 -33.75 -2.34 0.07
CA ASP A 262 -34.40 -3.64 0.25
C ASP A 262 -34.88 -4.19 -1.09
N ILE A 263 -35.42 -3.32 -1.96
CA ILE A 263 -35.75 -3.67 -3.34
C ILE A 263 -34.52 -4.14 -4.11
N THR A 264 -33.41 -3.41 -4.00
CA THR A 264 -32.14 -3.79 -4.65
C THR A 264 -31.62 -5.12 -4.10
N THR A 265 -31.75 -5.35 -2.80
CA THR A 265 -31.36 -6.62 -2.15
C THR A 265 -32.21 -7.79 -2.66
N ALA A 266 -33.53 -7.63 -2.75
CA ALA A 266 -34.43 -8.65 -3.27
C ALA A 266 -34.20 -8.94 -4.76
N GLN A 267 -33.93 -7.90 -5.55
CA GLN A 267 -33.54 -8.01 -6.96
C GLN A 267 -32.23 -8.81 -7.12
N ASN A 268 -31.20 -8.44 -6.36
CA ASN A 268 -29.93 -9.16 -6.36
C ASN A 268 -30.11 -10.61 -5.89
N LEU A 269 -30.94 -10.87 -4.88
CA LEU A 269 -31.24 -12.22 -4.42
C LEU A 269 -31.87 -13.08 -5.53
N LEU A 270 -32.87 -12.55 -6.25
CA LEU A 270 -33.48 -13.27 -7.38
C LEU A 270 -32.45 -13.55 -8.48
N ALA A 271 -31.65 -12.55 -8.87
CA ALA A 271 -30.60 -12.70 -9.86
C ALA A 271 -29.58 -13.77 -9.45
N ASN A 272 -29.13 -13.72 -8.20
CA ASN A 272 -28.18 -14.65 -7.61
C ASN A 272 -28.72 -16.09 -7.60
N LEU A 273 -29.97 -16.28 -7.15
CA LEU A 273 -30.61 -17.60 -7.13
C LEU A 273 -30.84 -18.16 -8.54
N ALA A 274 -31.17 -17.30 -9.50
CA ALA A 274 -31.37 -17.68 -10.90
C ALA A 274 -30.06 -17.94 -11.65
N GLY A 275 -28.90 -17.68 -11.04
CA GLY A 275 -27.60 -17.74 -11.73
C GLY A 275 -27.46 -16.70 -12.83
N SER A 276 -28.18 -15.58 -12.76
CA SER A 276 -28.12 -14.45 -13.69
C SER A 276 -26.74 -13.80 -13.62
N ILE A 277 -26.13 -13.57 -14.78
CA ILE A 277 -24.77 -13.03 -14.91
C ILE A 277 -24.83 -11.53 -15.20
N ASP A 278 -24.13 -10.76 -14.38
CA ASP A 278 -23.93 -9.33 -14.57
C ASP A 278 -22.78 -9.03 -15.52
N SER A 279 -21.67 -9.75 -15.35
CA SER A 279 -20.48 -9.58 -16.19
C SER A 279 -19.66 -10.87 -16.27
N LEU A 280 -18.98 -11.06 -17.40
CA LEU A 280 -17.94 -12.06 -17.60
C LEU A 280 -16.58 -11.37 -17.65
N ALA A 281 -15.55 -11.99 -17.07
CA ALA A 281 -14.19 -11.46 -17.14
C ALA A 281 -13.11 -12.54 -17.31
N GLN A 282 -12.04 -12.16 -18.01
CA GLN A 282 -10.83 -12.96 -18.19
C GLN A 282 -9.62 -12.05 -18.46
N ASP A 283 -8.48 -12.40 -17.86
CA ASP A 283 -7.17 -11.84 -18.16
C ASP A 283 -6.45 -12.63 -19.25
N PHE A 284 -5.73 -11.91 -20.09
CA PHE A 284 -4.80 -12.45 -21.07
C PHE A 284 -3.42 -11.84 -20.84
N PHE A 285 -2.36 -12.63 -20.93
CA PHE A 285 -1.01 -12.17 -20.58
C PHE A 285 0.05 -12.95 -21.36
N LEU A 286 1.27 -12.44 -21.29
CA LEU A 286 2.44 -13.06 -21.88
C LEU A 286 3.12 -14.01 -20.89
N LEU A 287 3.61 -15.14 -21.39
CA LEU A 287 4.43 -16.11 -20.65
C LEU A 287 5.92 -15.98 -20.96
N SER A 288 6.28 -15.38 -22.10
CA SER A 288 7.66 -15.10 -22.49
C SER A 288 7.77 -13.81 -23.31
N PRO A 289 8.93 -13.15 -23.35
CA PRO A 289 9.07 -11.88 -24.07
C PRO A 289 9.05 -12.05 -25.60
N ASN A 290 9.09 -13.28 -26.11
CA ASN A 290 9.06 -13.59 -27.53
C ASN A 290 7.64 -13.81 -28.08
N GLU A 291 6.62 -13.80 -27.22
CA GLU A 291 5.24 -13.97 -27.64
C GLU A 291 4.69 -12.70 -28.30
N LYS A 292 4.04 -12.88 -29.45
CA LYS A 292 3.44 -11.78 -30.24
C LYS A 292 1.94 -11.60 -30.00
N GLU A 293 1.34 -12.48 -29.21
CA GLU A 293 -0.09 -12.54 -28.94
C GLU A 293 -0.30 -12.91 -27.48
N PHE A 294 -1.35 -12.36 -26.85
CA PHE A 294 -1.68 -12.72 -25.48
C PHE A 294 -2.17 -14.17 -25.39
N ARG A 295 -1.82 -14.85 -24.30
CA ARG A 295 -2.35 -16.17 -23.96
C ARG A 295 -3.54 -16.05 -23.01
N GLY A 296 -4.60 -16.78 -23.31
CA GLY A 296 -5.69 -17.06 -22.37
C GLY A 296 -5.63 -18.49 -21.83
N PHE A 297 -6.58 -18.85 -20.96
CA PHE A 297 -6.61 -20.17 -20.30
C PHE A 297 -6.56 -21.37 -21.26
N GLN A 298 -7.14 -21.25 -22.46
CA GLN A 298 -7.16 -22.32 -23.46
C GLN A 298 -5.79 -22.59 -24.09
N ASN A 299 -4.90 -21.59 -24.07
CA ASN A 299 -3.57 -21.64 -24.69
C ASN A 299 -2.45 -21.60 -23.65
N GLY A 300 -2.68 -22.15 -22.45
CA GLY A 300 -1.69 -22.23 -21.37
C GLY A 300 -1.55 -20.97 -20.50
N GLY A 301 -2.31 -19.91 -20.76
CA GLY A 301 -2.31 -18.66 -19.98
C GLY A 301 -3.07 -18.80 -18.65
N VAL A 302 -2.63 -19.69 -17.77
CA VAL A 302 -3.29 -19.99 -16.48
C VAL A 302 -2.51 -19.43 -15.29
N LEU A 303 -1.18 -19.41 -15.34
CA LEU A 303 -0.33 -18.99 -14.23
C LEU A 303 0.69 -17.95 -14.71
N LYS A 304 0.63 -16.74 -14.16
CA LYS A 304 1.65 -15.69 -14.35
C LYS A 304 2.83 -16.03 -13.45
N ASN A 305 4.06 -15.99 -13.98
CA ASN A 305 5.28 -16.24 -13.21
C ASN A 305 6.30 -15.12 -13.46
N ARG A 306 6.80 -14.50 -12.39
CA ARG A 306 7.81 -13.44 -12.42
C ARG A 306 8.89 -13.74 -11.41
N ASN A 307 10.13 -13.37 -11.70
CA ASN A 307 11.24 -13.60 -10.77
C ASN A 307 12.21 -12.42 -10.79
N TYR A 308 12.26 -11.68 -9.69
CA TYR A 308 13.05 -10.46 -9.57
C TYR A 308 14.34 -10.73 -8.80
N HIS A 309 15.44 -10.10 -9.20
CA HIS A 309 16.76 -10.25 -8.56
C HIS A 309 17.37 -8.90 -8.28
N GLN A 310 18.11 -8.80 -7.17
CA GLN A 310 18.97 -7.67 -6.82
C GLN A 310 20.22 -8.18 -6.11
N ASN A 311 21.38 -7.68 -6.54
CA ASN A 311 22.67 -8.00 -5.96
C ASN A 311 23.27 -6.75 -5.32
N ASP A 312 23.65 -6.86 -4.05
CA ASP A 312 24.20 -5.77 -3.26
C ASP A 312 25.60 -6.14 -2.76
N TYR A 313 26.49 -5.16 -2.70
CA TYR A 313 27.86 -5.33 -2.24
C TYR A 313 28.21 -4.21 -1.26
N ALA A 314 29.00 -4.52 -0.25
CA ALA A 314 29.51 -3.49 0.64
C ALA A 314 30.93 -3.77 1.11
N GLY A 315 31.65 -2.70 1.43
CA GLY A 315 32.95 -2.75 2.08
C GLY A 315 33.00 -1.75 3.22
N PHE A 316 33.66 -2.09 4.32
CA PHE A 316 33.80 -1.18 5.45
C PHE A 316 35.15 -1.26 6.14
N PHE A 317 35.49 -0.19 6.83
CA PHE A 317 36.64 -0.09 7.72
C PHE A 317 36.30 0.79 8.93
N LYS A 318 36.79 0.41 10.11
CA LYS A 318 36.59 1.09 11.39
C LYS A 318 37.86 1.06 12.23
N ASP A 319 38.07 2.11 13.01
CA ASP A 319 39.11 2.21 14.04
C ASP A 319 38.51 2.72 15.35
N SER A 320 38.65 1.93 16.41
CA SER A 320 38.42 2.37 17.78
C SER A 320 39.76 2.74 18.41
N TRP A 321 39.98 4.04 18.54
CA TRP A 321 41.25 4.60 18.99
C TRP A 321 41.12 5.18 20.41
N LYS A 322 41.87 4.59 21.35
CA LYS A 322 42.06 5.13 22.69
C LYS A 322 43.12 6.23 22.66
N VAL A 323 42.69 7.47 22.39
CA VAL A 323 43.58 8.65 22.34
C VAL A 323 44.23 8.92 23.69
N THR A 324 43.45 8.79 24.77
CA THR A 324 43.95 8.86 26.15
C THR A 324 43.25 7.79 27.00
N SER A 325 43.63 7.66 28.27
CA SER A 325 42.92 6.77 29.23
C SER A 325 41.45 7.16 29.44
N ASN A 326 41.07 8.38 29.07
CA ASN A 326 39.75 8.94 29.29
C ASN A 326 38.99 9.25 27.99
N LEU A 327 39.65 9.26 26.83
CA LEU A 327 39.05 9.61 25.53
C LEU A 327 39.25 8.49 24.51
N THR A 328 38.13 7.98 24.01
CA THR A 328 38.10 7.04 22.88
C THR A 328 37.39 7.68 21.69
N LEU A 329 38.00 7.61 20.51
CA LEU A 329 37.40 7.96 19.24
C LEU A 329 37.02 6.68 18.49
N ASN A 330 35.91 6.73 17.75
CA ASN A 330 35.45 5.66 16.88
C ASN A 330 35.26 6.26 15.48
N LEU A 331 36.14 5.87 14.56
CA LEU A 331 36.15 6.35 13.19
C LEU A 331 35.74 5.19 12.28
N GLY A 332 34.95 5.45 11.24
CA GLY A 332 34.59 4.42 10.29
C GLY A 332 34.08 4.97 8.98
N VAL A 333 34.22 4.16 7.94
CA VAL A 333 33.67 4.40 6.61
C VAL A 333 33.13 3.10 6.06
N ARG A 334 32.00 3.18 5.37
CA ARG A 334 31.40 2.09 4.62
C ARG A 334 31.03 2.57 3.22
N TYR A 335 31.12 1.69 2.24
CA TYR A 335 30.62 1.90 0.89
C TYR A 335 29.60 0.79 0.59
N ASP A 336 28.41 1.16 0.15
CA ASP A 336 27.31 0.23 -0.17
C ASP A 336 26.90 0.37 -1.65
N LEU A 337 27.14 -0.63 -2.48
CA LEU A 337 26.65 -0.70 -3.84
C LEU A 337 25.38 -1.54 -3.90
N TYR A 338 24.24 -0.89 -4.08
CA TYR A 338 22.95 -1.56 -4.31
C TYR A 338 22.68 -1.66 -5.80
N GLY A 339 22.59 -2.89 -6.33
CA GLY A 339 22.39 -3.10 -7.76
C GLY A 339 20.99 -2.73 -8.22
N THR A 340 20.81 -2.33 -9.47
CA THR A 340 19.46 -2.15 -10.04
C THR A 340 18.74 -3.50 -10.16
N PRO A 341 17.51 -3.65 -9.62
CA PRO A 341 16.72 -4.87 -9.75
C PRO A 341 16.35 -5.20 -11.20
N TYR A 342 16.23 -6.48 -11.52
CA TYR A 342 15.82 -6.94 -12.85
C TYR A 342 14.91 -8.17 -12.79
N ASP A 343 14.08 -8.35 -13.81
CA ASP A 343 13.26 -9.55 -13.99
C ASP A 343 14.08 -10.63 -14.72
N SER A 344 14.34 -11.75 -14.06
CA SER A 344 15.10 -12.86 -14.64
C SER A 344 14.29 -13.66 -15.66
N THR A 345 12.97 -13.50 -15.76
CA THR A 345 12.17 -14.14 -16.82
C THR A 345 12.21 -13.37 -18.13
N GLY A 346 12.88 -12.20 -18.16
CA GLY A 346 12.96 -11.33 -19.34
C GLY A 346 11.68 -10.53 -19.62
N MET A 347 10.68 -10.66 -18.76
CA MET A 347 9.36 -10.07 -18.94
C MET A 347 9.25 -8.63 -18.40
N GLY A 348 10.30 -8.10 -17.80
CA GLY A 348 10.32 -6.73 -17.30
C GLY A 348 10.09 -5.73 -18.42
N VAL A 349 9.31 -4.66 -18.18
CA VAL A 349 9.04 -3.61 -19.17
C VAL A 349 9.24 -2.22 -18.59
N LYS A 350 9.54 -1.25 -19.46
CA LYS A 350 9.65 0.17 -19.12
C LYS A 350 9.27 1.04 -20.32
N PRO A 351 9.03 2.35 -20.12
CA PRO A 351 9.01 3.31 -21.22
C PRO A 351 10.36 3.35 -21.95
N ILE A 352 10.36 3.16 -23.27
CA ILE A 352 11.56 3.24 -24.10
C ILE A 352 12.04 4.70 -24.15
N GLY A 353 13.26 4.95 -23.65
CA GLY A 353 13.77 6.30 -23.41
C GLY A 353 13.72 6.73 -21.93
N GLY A 354 13.35 5.82 -21.01
CA GLY A 354 13.45 6.06 -19.57
C GLY A 354 12.47 7.13 -19.08
N GLN A 355 12.93 7.97 -18.15
CA GLN A 355 12.13 9.06 -17.59
C GLN A 355 11.63 10.02 -18.66
N ALA A 356 12.44 10.33 -19.67
CA ALA A 356 12.10 11.29 -20.71
C ALA A 356 10.84 10.89 -21.48
N ALA A 357 10.65 9.59 -21.72
CA ALA A 357 9.51 9.07 -22.45
C ALA A 357 8.17 9.25 -21.73
N LEU A 358 8.17 9.43 -20.40
CA LEU A 358 6.95 9.68 -19.63
C LEU A 358 6.31 11.04 -19.96
N PHE A 359 7.10 12.03 -20.42
CA PHE A 359 6.58 13.33 -20.84
C PHE A 359 5.88 13.30 -22.21
N GLY A 360 5.95 12.16 -22.91
CA GLY A 360 5.20 11.91 -24.14
C GLY A 360 5.53 12.92 -25.24
N SER A 361 4.53 13.28 -26.05
CA SER A 361 4.70 14.24 -27.15
C SER A 361 5.09 15.65 -26.68
N SER A 362 4.84 16.00 -25.42
CA SER A 362 5.05 17.35 -24.90
C SER A 362 6.51 17.71 -24.69
N GLY A 363 7.39 16.74 -24.43
CA GLY A 363 8.80 17.00 -24.19
C GLY A 363 9.54 15.82 -23.57
N LYS A 364 10.66 16.11 -22.90
CA LYS A 364 11.59 15.10 -22.34
C LYS A 364 11.90 15.31 -20.86
N ASP A 365 11.41 16.39 -20.27
CA ASP A 365 11.72 16.78 -18.90
C ASP A 365 10.61 17.68 -18.32
N PHE A 366 10.80 18.10 -17.06
CA PHE A 366 9.85 18.91 -16.32
C PHE A 366 9.55 20.28 -16.95
N SER A 367 10.37 20.79 -17.88
CA SER A 367 10.07 22.03 -18.59
C SER A 367 8.87 21.90 -19.52
N ALA A 368 8.48 20.68 -19.92
CA ALA A 368 7.28 20.43 -20.70
C ALA A 368 5.99 20.44 -19.86
N ARG A 369 6.12 20.28 -18.53
CA ARG A 369 4.98 20.27 -17.62
C ARG A 369 4.40 21.69 -17.54
N PHE A 370 3.07 21.78 -17.46
CA PHE A 370 2.34 23.05 -17.40
C PHE A 370 2.60 24.00 -18.58
N ARG A 371 2.94 23.46 -19.75
CA ARG A 371 3.08 24.21 -21.01
C ARG A 371 2.11 23.68 -22.07
N PRO A 372 0.87 24.18 -22.12
CA PRO A 372 -0.12 23.77 -23.12
C PRO A 372 0.43 23.96 -24.54
N GLY A 373 0.33 22.94 -25.38
CA GLY A 373 0.84 23.00 -26.76
C GLY A 373 2.34 22.82 -26.92
N ALA A 374 3.09 22.50 -25.85
CA ALA A 374 4.50 22.17 -25.96
C ALA A 374 4.71 20.99 -26.93
N THR A 375 5.73 21.10 -27.78
CA THR A 375 6.17 20.08 -28.71
C THR A 375 7.68 19.90 -28.53
N GLY A 376 8.14 18.66 -28.38
CA GLY A 376 9.55 18.38 -28.11
C GLY A 376 9.87 16.94 -27.72
N GLY A 377 8.83 16.11 -27.55
CA GLY A 377 8.96 14.69 -27.29
C GLY A 377 8.33 13.84 -28.39
N SER A 378 7.93 12.62 -28.04
CA SER A 378 7.28 11.67 -28.93
C SER A 378 6.31 10.82 -28.14
N PRO A 379 5.26 10.23 -28.76
CA PRO A 379 4.37 9.33 -28.05
C PRO A 379 5.16 8.26 -27.28
N THR A 380 4.80 8.06 -26.03
CA THR A 380 5.42 7.06 -25.16
C THR A 380 5.16 5.68 -25.73
N ILE A 381 6.24 4.91 -25.86
CA ILE A 381 6.21 3.50 -26.24
C ILE A 381 6.77 2.69 -25.07
N ILE A 382 6.14 1.56 -24.76
CA ILE A 382 6.56 0.64 -23.71
C ILE A 382 7.26 -0.54 -24.39
N GLY A 383 8.36 -1.02 -23.81
CA GLY A 383 9.04 -2.21 -24.30
C GLY A 383 9.76 -2.96 -23.19
N PHE A 384 10.24 -4.15 -23.53
CA PHE A 384 10.94 -5.00 -22.56
C PHE A 384 12.28 -4.39 -22.12
N ALA A 385 12.71 -4.72 -20.90
CA ALA A 385 13.98 -4.29 -20.33
C ALA A 385 14.53 -5.31 -19.32
N GLY A 386 15.86 -5.39 -19.23
CA GLY A 386 16.61 -6.24 -18.29
C GLY A 386 17.29 -7.44 -18.96
N LYS A 387 18.25 -8.05 -18.25
CA LYS A 387 19.27 -9.00 -18.76
C LYS A 387 18.78 -10.17 -19.61
N HIS A 388 17.54 -10.63 -19.44
CA HIS A 388 16.98 -11.78 -20.20
C HIS A 388 15.87 -11.38 -21.17
N SER A 389 15.70 -10.08 -21.41
CA SER A 389 14.75 -9.53 -22.36
C SER A 389 15.40 -9.29 -23.73
N PRO A 390 14.61 -8.99 -24.78
CA PRO A 390 15.14 -8.50 -26.06
C PRO A 390 16.05 -7.26 -25.93
N ASN A 391 15.96 -6.50 -24.83
CA ASN A 391 16.79 -5.34 -24.53
C ASN A 391 17.66 -5.60 -23.28
N ALA A 392 18.57 -6.58 -23.36
CA ALA A 392 19.36 -7.08 -22.24
C ALA A 392 20.14 -6.01 -21.45
N ASP A 393 20.68 -5.02 -22.16
CA ASP A 393 21.51 -3.94 -21.57
C ASP A 393 20.69 -2.80 -20.96
N THR A 394 19.37 -2.83 -21.12
CA THR A 394 18.50 -1.75 -20.64
C THR A 394 18.14 -1.98 -19.17
N LEU A 395 18.71 -1.16 -18.29
CA LEU A 395 18.32 -1.11 -16.87
C LEU A 395 17.01 -0.35 -16.68
N ILE A 396 16.25 -0.71 -15.64
CA ILE A 396 15.02 0.00 -15.28
C ILE A 396 15.29 1.42 -14.78
N TYR A 397 16.45 1.65 -14.14
CA TYR A 397 17.05 2.94 -13.79
C TYR A 397 18.57 2.74 -13.56
N ASN A 398 19.35 3.83 -13.53
CA ASN A 398 20.80 3.74 -13.43
C ASN A 398 21.28 3.26 -12.05
N ASN A 399 22.43 2.60 -11.98
CA ASN A 399 23.03 2.23 -10.69
C ASN A 399 23.50 3.48 -9.95
N ASP A 400 23.29 3.50 -8.64
CA ASP A 400 23.79 4.55 -7.76
C ASP A 400 25.14 4.15 -7.14
N LEU A 401 26.19 4.91 -7.47
CA LEU A 401 27.58 4.63 -7.08
C LEU A 401 28.10 5.58 -5.99
N ASN A 402 27.28 6.48 -5.44
CA ASN A 402 27.74 7.55 -4.54
C ASN A 402 27.51 7.26 -3.04
N ASN A 403 27.27 5.99 -2.70
CA ASN A 403 26.83 5.57 -1.36
C ASN A 403 27.97 5.39 -0.35
N ILE A 404 28.65 6.49 0.00
CA ILE A 404 29.68 6.50 1.05
C ILE A 404 29.03 6.87 2.39
N ALA A 405 29.23 6.02 3.39
CA ALA A 405 28.66 6.11 4.73
C ALA A 405 29.78 6.32 5.79
N PRO A 406 30.22 7.57 6.02
CA PRO A 406 31.13 7.88 7.11
C PRO A 406 30.41 7.76 8.46
N SER A 407 31.16 7.36 9.48
CA SER A 407 30.74 7.34 10.88
C SER A 407 31.84 7.86 11.78
N PHE A 408 31.47 8.71 12.72
CA PHE A 408 32.34 9.30 13.73
C PHE A 408 31.66 9.20 15.10
N GLY A 409 32.41 8.86 16.13
CA GLY A 409 31.91 8.88 17.50
C GLY A 409 33.03 9.10 18.50
N PHE A 410 32.68 9.58 19.68
CA PHE A 410 33.60 9.74 20.79
C PHE A 410 32.94 9.35 22.10
N SER A 411 33.76 8.89 23.05
CA SER A 411 33.39 8.69 24.44
C SER A 411 34.48 9.29 25.32
N TRP A 412 34.09 10.19 26.21
CA TRP A 412 35.00 10.93 27.06
C TRP A 412 34.56 10.88 28.51
N ASN A 413 35.37 10.25 29.35
CA ASN A 413 35.23 10.32 30.80
C ASN A 413 35.92 11.60 31.30
N VAL A 414 35.13 12.54 31.80
CA VAL A 414 35.61 13.89 32.12
C VAL A 414 36.30 13.87 33.50
N PRO A 415 37.62 14.08 33.59
CA PRO A 415 38.39 13.73 34.79
C PRO A 415 38.29 14.76 35.92
N TRP A 416 37.83 15.97 35.65
CA TRP A 416 37.81 17.06 36.64
C TRP A 416 36.57 17.10 37.54
N PHE A 417 35.60 16.19 37.34
CA PHE A 417 34.44 16.09 38.23
C PHE A 417 34.70 15.11 39.37
N LYS A 418 34.25 15.45 40.59
CA LYS A 418 34.36 14.57 41.79
C LYS A 418 33.61 13.24 41.63
N ARG A 419 32.61 13.19 40.75
CA ARG A 419 31.81 12.00 40.42
C ARG A 419 31.93 11.73 38.93
N SER A 420 31.79 10.46 38.53
CA SER A 420 31.96 10.05 37.14
C SER A 420 30.98 10.80 36.24
N THR A 421 31.53 11.48 35.23
CA THR A 421 30.79 12.21 34.19
C THR A 421 31.30 11.73 32.85
N VAL A 422 30.42 11.18 32.01
CA VAL A 422 30.78 10.66 30.69
C VAL A 422 30.00 11.40 29.62
N VAL A 423 30.72 11.99 28.68
CA VAL A 423 30.16 12.61 27.49
C VAL A 423 30.35 11.66 26.32
N ARG A 424 29.28 11.41 25.56
CA ARG A 424 29.32 10.60 24.35
C ARG A 424 28.68 11.37 23.21
N GLY A 425 29.22 11.24 22.01
CA GLY A 425 28.57 11.80 20.84
C GLY A 425 28.96 11.03 19.60
N GLY A 426 28.17 11.20 18.55
CA GLY A 426 28.49 10.60 17.27
C GLY A 426 27.61 11.11 16.15
N TYR A 427 28.09 10.89 14.94
CA TYR A 427 27.46 11.17 13.66
C TYR A 427 27.68 9.97 12.74
N GLY A 428 26.69 9.60 11.95
CA GLY A 428 26.87 8.59 10.91
C GLY A 428 25.76 8.60 9.88
N ILE A 429 26.07 8.13 8.69
CA ILE A 429 25.10 7.97 7.59
C ILE A 429 24.79 6.48 7.43
N ASN A 430 23.50 6.15 7.29
CA ASN A 430 23.05 4.81 6.93
C ASN A 430 22.21 4.87 5.66
N TYR A 431 22.45 3.98 4.70
CA TYR A 431 21.64 3.84 3.49
C TYR A 431 20.53 2.80 3.69
N THR A 432 19.41 2.99 3.00
CA THR A 432 18.27 2.05 3.03
C THR A 432 18.13 1.39 1.66
N GLY A 433 18.95 0.38 1.39
CA GLY A 433 19.01 -0.23 0.05
C GLY A 433 18.26 -1.55 -0.14
N ALA A 434 17.41 -1.98 0.80
CA ALA A 434 16.65 -3.21 0.63
C ALA A 434 15.70 -3.18 -0.60
N PRO A 435 15.60 -4.26 -1.38
CA PRO A 435 14.66 -4.38 -2.49
C PRO A 435 13.23 -4.43 -2.00
N THR A 436 12.34 -3.69 -2.68
CA THR A 436 10.89 -3.84 -2.58
C THR A 436 10.37 -4.56 -3.81
N PHE A 437 10.65 -5.87 -3.95
CA PHE A 437 10.26 -6.67 -5.14
C PHE A 437 8.77 -6.63 -5.47
N LEU A 438 7.88 -6.57 -4.46
CA LEU A 438 6.44 -6.36 -4.67
C LEU A 438 6.11 -5.04 -5.38
N GLN A 439 6.87 -4.00 -5.10
CA GLN A 439 6.68 -2.70 -5.75
C GLN A 439 7.24 -2.71 -7.17
N TYR A 440 8.40 -3.36 -7.37
CA TYR A 440 8.92 -3.57 -8.72
C TYR A 440 7.94 -4.40 -9.56
N SER A 441 7.32 -5.43 -8.99
CA SER A 441 6.33 -6.23 -9.70
C SER A 441 5.08 -5.46 -10.06
N SER A 442 4.59 -4.54 -9.20
CA SER A 442 3.45 -3.70 -9.53
C SER A 442 3.75 -2.63 -10.59
N ILE A 443 4.93 -2.00 -10.53
CA ILE A 443 5.33 -0.95 -11.49
C ILE A 443 5.68 -1.53 -12.85
N ILE A 444 6.54 -2.55 -12.87
CA ILE A 444 7.07 -3.16 -14.09
C ILE A 444 6.05 -4.15 -14.66
N GLY A 445 5.43 -4.98 -13.82
CA GLY A 445 4.45 -5.98 -14.26
C GLY A 445 3.08 -5.40 -14.62
N GLY A 446 2.74 -4.21 -14.10
CA GLY A 446 1.46 -3.53 -14.33
C GLY A 446 1.45 -2.54 -15.51
N ALA A 447 2.51 -2.46 -16.31
CA ALA A 447 2.57 -1.52 -17.42
C ALA A 447 1.58 -1.91 -18.56
N PRO A 448 0.94 -0.94 -19.23
CA PRO A 448 0.01 -1.17 -20.32
C PRO A 448 0.56 -2.14 -21.37
N GLY A 449 -0.26 -3.10 -21.80
CA GLY A 449 0.13 -4.09 -22.80
C GLY A 449 0.92 -5.30 -22.26
N SER A 450 1.28 -5.34 -20.98
CA SER A 450 1.87 -6.54 -20.32
C SER A 450 0.82 -7.61 -20.01
N SER A 451 -0.40 -7.16 -19.76
CA SER A 451 -1.60 -7.97 -19.63
C SER A 451 -2.79 -7.21 -20.20
N LEU A 452 -3.80 -7.94 -20.65
CA LEU A 452 -5.07 -7.43 -21.15
C LEU A 452 -6.19 -8.04 -20.31
N SER A 453 -6.84 -7.21 -19.49
CA SER A 453 -8.01 -7.61 -18.72
C SER A 453 -9.27 -7.25 -19.49
N ILE A 454 -10.11 -8.23 -19.78
CA ILE A 454 -11.38 -8.03 -20.49
C ILE A 454 -12.52 -8.35 -19.53
N SER A 455 -13.44 -7.40 -19.34
CA SER A 455 -14.71 -7.58 -18.63
C SER A 455 -15.86 -7.07 -19.49
N ARG A 456 -16.93 -7.86 -19.64
CA ARG A 456 -18.06 -7.57 -20.54
C ARG A 456 -19.40 -7.95 -19.90
N ALA A 457 -20.39 -7.08 -20.02
CA ALA A 457 -21.77 -7.38 -19.67
C ALA A 457 -22.50 -8.10 -20.83
N PRO A 458 -23.56 -8.88 -20.55
CA PRO A 458 -24.43 -9.47 -21.57
C PRO A 458 -25.00 -8.43 -22.55
N GLY A 459 -25.10 -8.78 -23.84
CA GLY A 459 -25.64 -7.90 -24.89
C GLY A 459 -24.65 -6.96 -25.60
N VAL A 460 -23.39 -6.84 -25.14
CA VAL A 460 -22.37 -5.99 -25.79
C VAL A 460 -21.57 -6.74 -26.86
N LEU A 461 -21.19 -8.00 -26.59
CA LEU A 461 -20.49 -8.91 -27.53
C LEU A 461 -21.03 -10.35 -27.47
N VAL A 462 -21.83 -10.68 -26.46
CA VAL A 462 -22.58 -11.94 -26.39
C VAL A 462 -23.96 -11.64 -26.96
N PRO A 463 -24.42 -12.33 -28.03
CA PRO A 463 -25.67 -11.99 -28.74
C PRO A 463 -26.93 -11.96 -27.88
N SER A 464 -26.90 -12.61 -26.71
CA SER A 464 -28.01 -12.62 -25.76
C SER A 464 -27.94 -11.42 -24.81
N GLN A 465 -29.06 -10.69 -24.70
CA GLN A 465 -29.23 -9.61 -23.71
C GLN A 465 -29.29 -10.15 -22.27
N TYR A 466 -29.72 -11.41 -22.10
CA TYR A 466 -29.73 -12.09 -20.80
C TYR A 466 -28.80 -13.30 -20.82
N LEU A 467 -27.99 -13.45 -19.78
CA LEU A 467 -27.09 -14.59 -19.62
C LEU A 467 -27.24 -15.17 -18.22
N ASP A 468 -27.26 -16.49 -18.13
CA ASP A 468 -27.20 -17.25 -16.89
C ASP A 468 -26.02 -18.23 -16.91
N ILE A 469 -25.72 -18.89 -15.80
CA ILE A 469 -24.61 -19.86 -15.71
C ILE A 469 -24.72 -20.95 -16.78
N ALA A 470 -25.92 -21.48 -17.01
CA ALA A 470 -26.15 -22.54 -18.00
C ALA A 470 -25.82 -22.10 -19.43
N SER A 471 -26.31 -20.93 -19.82
CA SER A 471 -26.07 -20.36 -21.14
C SER A 471 -24.63 -19.87 -21.30
N ALA A 472 -23.97 -19.39 -20.25
CA ALA A 472 -22.57 -18.95 -20.28
C ALA A 472 -21.55 -20.06 -20.60
N MET A 473 -21.94 -21.33 -20.42
CA MET A 473 -21.14 -22.49 -20.78
C MET A 473 -21.22 -22.87 -22.26
N ALA A 474 -22.08 -22.20 -23.04
CA ALA A 474 -22.22 -22.52 -24.46
C ALA A 474 -20.92 -22.23 -25.24
N PRO A 475 -20.57 -23.06 -26.24
CA PRO A 475 -19.39 -22.83 -27.08
C PRO A 475 -19.40 -21.44 -27.72
N GLY A 476 -18.25 -20.76 -27.70
CA GLY A 476 -18.07 -19.45 -28.34
C GLY A 476 -18.29 -18.22 -27.44
N ILE A 477 -18.76 -18.40 -26.19
CA ILE A 477 -18.83 -17.31 -25.20
C ILE A 477 -17.44 -16.99 -24.63
N PHE A 478 -16.60 -18.02 -24.51
CA PHE A 478 -15.20 -17.90 -24.12
C PHE A 478 -14.29 -18.54 -25.18
N PRO A 479 -13.09 -17.98 -25.43
CA PRO A 479 -12.48 -16.83 -24.76
C PRO A 479 -13.03 -15.50 -25.29
N LEU A 480 -13.10 -14.48 -24.43
CA LEU A 480 -13.61 -13.17 -24.82
C LEU A 480 -12.73 -12.59 -25.96
N PRO A 481 -13.32 -11.99 -27.02
CA PRO A 481 -12.54 -11.43 -28.13
C PRO A 481 -11.58 -10.35 -27.65
N THR A 482 -10.30 -10.46 -28.03
CA THR A 482 -9.27 -9.45 -27.72
C THR A 482 -9.37 -8.20 -28.60
N GLY A 483 -10.22 -8.21 -29.63
CA GLY A 483 -10.40 -7.08 -30.53
C GLY A 483 -9.16 -6.74 -31.38
N GLY A 484 -8.26 -7.71 -31.59
CA GLY A 484 -7.02 -7.52 -32.36
C GLY A 484 -5.90 -6.81 -31.61
N ILE A 485 -6.08 -6.49 -30.32
CA ILE A 485 -5.08 -5.85 -29.47
C ILE A 485 -3.87 -6.78 -29.30
N ARG A 486 -2.66 -6.29 -29.59
CA ARG A 486 -1.42 -7.04 -29.40
C ARG A 486 -0.66 -6.57 -28.14
N PRO A 487 0.20 -7.43 -27.57
CA PRO A 487 1.03 -7.07 -26.42
C PRO A 487 1.93 -5.88 -26.72
N LEU A 488 2.04 -4.97 -25.74
CA LEU A 488 2.88 -3.76 -25.77
C LEU A 488 2.67 -2.85 -27.00
N GLU A 489 1.50 -2.89 -27.65
CA GLU A 489 1.17 -1.92 -28.69
C GLU A 489 1.18 -0.49 -28.14
N PRO A 490 1.61 0.51 -28.95
CA PRO A 490 1.58 1.90 -28.54
C PRO A 490 0.19 2.31 -28.05
N VAL A 491 0.13 2.81 -26.82
CA VAL A 491 -1.13 3.28 -26.24
C VAL A 491 -1.58 4.53 -27.02
N PRO A 492 -2.77 4.52 -27.64
CA PRO A 492 -3.22 5.65 -28.44
C PRO A 492 -3.50 6.87 -27.55
N VAL A 493 -3.37 8.07 -28.12
CA VAL A 493 -3.67 9.34 -27.42
C VAL A 493 -5.15 9.46 -27.01
N THR A 494 -6.03 8.64 -27.59
CA THR A 494 -7.45 8.54 -27.25
C THR A 494 -7.73 7.58 -26.10
N ASN A 495 -6.73 6.90 -25.53
CA ASN A 495 -6.93 6.04 -24.37
C ASN A 495 -7.23 6.87 -23.12
N ARG A 496 -6.33 7.79 -22.73
CA ARG A 496 -6.51 8.79 -21.63
C ARG A 496 -6.99 8.25 -20.28
N VAL A 497 -6.97 6.93 -20.08
CA VAL A 497 -7.57 6.25 -18.91
C VAL A 497 -6.56 5.33 -18.24
N THR A 498 -5.78 4.58 -19.03
CA THR A 498 -4.78 3.67 -18.48
C THR A 498 -3.65 4.45 -17.81
N GLY A 499 -3.22 3.98 -16.63
CA GLY A 499 -2.06 4.53 -15.93
C GLY A 499 -0.75 3.95 -16.44
N LEU A 500 0.33 4.71 -16.34
CA LEU A 500 1.68 4.23 -16.57
C LEU A 500 2.60 4.71 -15.44
N GLN A 501 3.59 3.91 -15.11
CA GLN A 501 4.56 4.21 -14.07
C GLN A 501 5.98 4.02 -14.62
N GLY A 502 6.93 4.79 -14.10
CA GLY A 502 8.34 4.67 -14.44
C GLY A 502 9.23 5.21 -13.32
N PHE A 503 10.53 4.95 -13.42
CA PHE A 503 11.52 5.42 -12.46
C PHE A 503 12.24 6.65 -13.00
N ALA A 504 12.67 7.52 -12.10
CA ALA A 504 13.67 8.54 -12.42
C ALA A 504 14.98 7.85 -12.79
N ASP A 505 15.62 8.28 -13.87
CA ASP A 505 16.84 7.62 -14.35
C ASP A 505 18.03 7.86 -13.39
N ASP A 506 18.03 8.99 -12.67
CA ASP A 506 19.03 9.41 -11.69
C ASP A 506 18.61 9.15 -10.22
N ARG A 507 17.70 8.20 -10.01
CA ARG A 507 17.25 7.81 -8.68
C ARG A 507 18.42 7.31 -7.83
N VAL A 508 18.48 7.78 -6.58
CA VAL A 508 19.52 7.45 -5.60
C VAL A 508 18.97 6.59 -4.45
N VAL A 509 19.87 5.96 -3.70
CA VAL A 509 19.50 5.20 -2.51
C VAL A 509 19.20 6.17 -1.36
N PRO A 510 18.03 6.06 -0.70
CA PRO A 510 17.74 6.93 0.44
C PRO A 510 18.73 6.72 1.58
N TYR A 511 19.03 7.81 2.29
CA TYR A 511 19.99 7.76 3.39
C TYR A 511 19.54 8.59 4.58
N VAL A 512 20.04 8.19 5.74
CA VAL A 512 19.69 8.76 7.04
C VAL A 512 20.97 9.15 7.79
N PRO A 513 21.34 10.44 7.78
CA PRO A 513 22.29 10.97 8.74
C PRO A 513 21.65 10.97 10.14
N ASN A 514 22.37 10.40 11.10
CA ASN A 514 22.00 10.36 12.50
C ASN A 514 23.10 11.03 13.32
N TRP A 515 22.71 11.79 14.33
CA TRP A 515 23.65 12.36 15.29
C TRP A 515 23.08 12.33 16.69
N ASN A 516 23.96 12.21 17.67
CA ASN A 516 23.59 12.27 19.07
C ASN A 516 24.69 12.90 19.91
N LEU A 517 24.27 13.43 21.04
CA LEU A 517 25.14 13.90 22.12
C LEU A 517 24.48 13.52 23.43
N SER A 518 25.19 12.82 24.31
CA SER A 518 24.73 12.51 25.66
C SER A 518 25.74 12.90 26.73
N VAL A 519 25.20 13.32 27.86
CA VAL A 519 25.95 13.59 29.09
C VAL A 519 25.34 12.74 30.18
N GLN A 520 26.14 11.83 30.72
CA GLN A 520 25.79 10.96 31.83
C GLN A 520 26.57 11.39 33.06
N GLN A 521 25.89 11.61 34.18
CA GLN A 521 26.51 12.00 35.43
C GLN A 521 25.97 11.16 36.59
N GLU A 522 26.88 10.67 37.44
CA GLU A 522 26.50 10.15 38.74
C GLU A 522 26.17 11.33 39.68
N LEU A 523 24.91 11.46 40.08
CA LEU A 523 24.46 12.55 40.95
C LEU A 523 24.78 12.26 42.42
N VAL A 524 24.40 11.07 42.88
CA VAL A 524 24.71 10.52 44.20
C VAL A 524 24.99 9.02 44.07
N LYS A 525 25.49 8.38 45.12
CA LYS A 525 25.74 6.93 45.12
C LYS A 525 24.46 6.20 44.70
N ASN A 526 24.55 5.36 43.68
CA ASN A 526 23.44 4.59 43.13
C ASN A 526 22.34 5.42 42.42
N LEU A 527 22.60 6.67 42.02
CA LEU A 527 21.69 7.50 41.21
C LEU A 527 22.44 8.15 40.05
N THR A 528 21.97 7.89 38.83
CA THR A 528 22.57 8.40 37.60
C THR A 528 21.54 9.19 36.80
N LEU A 529 21.94 10.34 36.28
CA LEU A 529 21.20 11.14 35.31
C LEU A 529 21.91 11.05 33.96
N GLU A 530 21.16 10.79 32.89
CA GLU A 530 21.62 10.95 31.52
C GLU A 530 20.68 11.89 30.78
N VAL A 531 21.25 12.90 30.13
CA VAL A 531 20.54 13.77 29.19
C VAL A 531 21.15 13.54 27.81
N ARG A 532 20.30 13.30 26.81
CA ARG A 532 20.70 12.99 25.45
C ARG A 532 19.89 13.80 24.44
N TYR A 533 20.57 14.40 23.49
CA TYR A 533 19.98 14.90 22.26
C TYR A 533 20.18 13.87 21.15
N VAL A 534 19.11 13.56 20.42
CA VAL A 534 19.13 12.65 19.26
C VAL A 534 18.49 13.36 18.07
N GLY A 535 19.22 13.42 16.95
CA GLY A 535 18.72 13.92 15.68
C GLY A 535 18.87 12.87 14.58
N SER A 536 17.90 12.84 13.68
CA SER A 536 17.88 11.96 12.51
C SER A 536 17.21 12.69 11.36
N LYS A 537 17.77 12.58 10.15
CA LYS A 537 17.20 13.19 8.95
C LYS A 537 17.08 12.18 7.83
N GLY A 538 15.86 11.83 7.41
CA GLY A 538 15.68 11.11 6.16
C GLY A 538 15.92 12.04 4.97
N THR A 539 16.88 11.71 4.12
CA THR A 539 17.22 12.51 2.93
C THR A 539 17.09 11.65 1.68
N LYS A 540 16.61 12.26 0.59
CA LYS A 540 16.36 11.57 -0.69
C LYS A 540 15.46 10.34 -0.49
N LEU A 541 14.45 10.48 0.37
CA LEU A 541 13.49 9.42 0.60
C LEU A 541 12.74 9.16 -0.70
N ARG A 542 12.56 7.88 -0.98
CA ARG A 542 11.74 7.36 -2.07
C ARG A 542 10.38 8.08 -2.04
N SER A 543 9.99 8.69 -3.17
CA SER A 543 8.63 9.20 -3.39
C SER A 543 8.17 9.02 -4.84
N ALA A 544 6.86 8.91 -5.07
CA ALA A 544 6.26 8.94 -6.41
C ALA A 544 5.58 10.28 -6.71
N LYS A 545 5.77 10.81 -7.92
CA LYS A 545 5.14 12.05 -8.42
C LYS A 545 4.15 11.77 -9.54
N GLU A 546 2.98 12.39 -9.48
CA GLU A 546 2.01 12.37 -10.59
C GLU A 546 2.39 13.44 -11.64
N LEU A 547 2.92 13.02 -12.78
CA LEU A 547 3.29 13.91 -13.89
C LEU A 547 2.07 14.49 -14.60
N ASN A 548 0.99 13.71 -14.75
CA ASN A 548 -0.27 14.17 -15.34
C ASN A 548 -1.15 14.88 -14.31
N THR A 549 -0.56 15.83 -13.61
CA THR A 549 -1.31 16.82 -12.82
C THR A 549 -2.12 17.73 -13.74
N ILE A 550 -3.32 18.10 -13.31
CA ILE A 550 -4.24 18.94 -14.08
C ILE A 550 -3.73 20.37 -14.14
N ASN A 551 -3.43 20.86 -15.34
CA ASN A 551 -3.17 22.26 -15.58
C ASN A 551 -4.50 23.04 -15.60
N ILE A 552 -4.60 24.08 -14.76
CA ILE A 552 -5.74 25.00 -14.74
C ILE A 552 -5.31 26.48 -14.84
N PHE A 553 -4.04 26.79 -14.56
CA PHE A 553 -3.54 28.15 -14.47
C PHE A 553 -2.99 28.62 -15.81
N GLU A 554 -2.07 27.85 -16.41
CA GLU A 554 -1.36 28.26 -17.61
C GLU A 554 -2.19 28.08 -18.91
N ASN A 555 -3.38 27.49 -18.81
CA ASN A 555 -4.30 27.25 -19.93
C ASN A 555 -5.60 28.09 -19.89
N GLY A 556 -5.78 28.95 -18.89
CA GLY A 556 -6.95 29.82 -18.74
C GLY A 556 -8.25 29.11 -18.33
N ILE A 557 -8.21 27.81 -18.01
CA ILE A 557 -9.41 27.07 -17.58
C ILE A 557 -9.94 27.60 -16.25
N LEU A 558 -9.07 28.00 -15.32
CA LEU A 558 -9.49 28.56 -14.04
C LEU A 558 -10.36 29.81 -14.21
N ASP A 559 -9.94 30.74 -15.07
CA ASP A 559 -10.70 31.96 -15.35
C ASP A 559 -12.04 31.64 -16.03
N ALA A 560 -12.02 30.76 -17.03
CA ALA A 560 -13.23 30.30 -17.71
C ALA A 560 -14.20 29.59 -16.75
N PHE A 561 -13.68 28.79 -15.82
CA PHE A 561 -14.45 28.14 -14.78
C PHE A 561 -15.08 29.15 -13.83
N ASN A 562 -14.35 30.16 -13.39
CA ASN A 562 -14.86 31.20 -12.49
C ASN A 562 -15.97 32.03 -13.15
N ILE A 563 -15.81 32.43 -14.41
CA ILE A 563 -16.86 33.09 -15.20
C ILE A 563 -18.10 32.19 -15.29
N THR A 564 -17.90 30.92 -15.63
CA THR A 564 -18.97 29.93 -15.76
C THR A 564 -19.71 29.72 -14.44
N ARG A 565 -18.98 29.63 -13.32
CA ARG A 565 -19.53 29.46 -11.98
C ARG A 565 -20.34 30.68 -11.54
N ALA A 566 -19.88 31.88 -11.87
CA ALA A 566 -20.57 33.14 -11.59
C ALA A 566 -21.81 33.37 -12.49
N GLY A 567 -22.17 32.41 -13.35
CA GLY A 567 -23.33 32.49 -14.26
C GLY A 567 -23.03 33.12 -15.62
N GLY A 568 -21.82 33.63 -15.84
CA GLY A 568 -21.39 34.21 -17.13
C GLY A 568 -20.97 33.17 -18.17
N ASN A 569 -20.71 33.61 -19.40
CA ASN A 569 -20.29 32.73 -20.50
C ASN A 569 -18.83 32.98 -20.85
N ALA A 570 -18.01 31.94 -20.75
CA ALA A 570 -16.57 32.02 -20.95
C ALA A 570 -16.22 31.73 -22.42
N PRO A 571 -15.54 32.67 -23.13
CA PRO A 571 -15.17 32.47 -24.53
C PRO A 571 -14.32 31.22 -24.78
N LEU A 572 -13.50 30.82 -23.79
CA LEU A 572 -12.68 29.60 -23.88
C LEU A 572 -13.54 28.34 -24.02
N PHE A 573 -14.63 28.21 -23.24
CA PHE A 573 -15.51 27.04 -23.33
C PHE A 573 -16.38 27.08 -24.57
N ASP A 574 -16.75 28.27 -25.06
CA ASP A 574 -17.42 28.40 -26.36
C ASP A 574 -16.53 27.92 -27.50
N ALA A 575 -15.28 28.39 -27.54
CA ALA A 575 -14.31 27.97 -28.55
C ALA A 575 -14.00 26.47 -28.48
N MET A 576 -13.81 25.93 -27.28
CA MET A 576 -13.48 24.52 -27.07
C MET A 576 -14.64 23.59 -27.42
N LEU A 577 -15.87 23.95 -27.08
CA LEU A 577 -17.02 23.07 -27.23
C LEU A 577 -17.86 23.37 -28.49
N ASN A 578 -17.50 24.37 -29.31
CA ASN A 578 -18.26 24.77 -30.49
C ASN A 578 -18.65 23.58 -31.37
N GLY A 579 -19.95 23.47 -31.69
CA GLY A 579 -20.50 22.37 -32.50
C GLY A 579 -20.56 21.00 -31.82
N ILE A 580 -20.21 20.89 -30.54
CA ILE A 580 -20.28 19.67 -29.74
C ILE A 580 -21.57 19.68 -28.92
N GLN A 581 -22.26 18.54 -28.87
CA GLN A 581 -23.43 18.36 -28.02
C GLN A 581 -23.02 17.84 -26.64
N ILE A 582 -23.34 18.59 -25.59
CA ILE A 582 -23.14 18.22 -24.20
C ILE A 582 -24.51 18.24 -23.51
N GLY A 583 -25.03 17.06 -23.18
CA GLY A 583 -26.41 16.92 -22.74
C GLY A 583 -27.40 17.35 -23.83
N THR A 584 -28.25 18.33 -23.51
CA THR A 584 -29.26 18.87 -24.43
C THR A 584 -28.79 20.09 -25.23
N ILE A 585 -27.60 20.63 -24.93
CA ILE A 585 -27.05 21.83 -25.57
C ILE A 585 -26.03 21.43 -26.64
N THR A 586 -26.20 21.95 -27.84
CA THR A 586 -25.19 22.02 -28.90
C THR A 586 -24.57 23.42 -28.87
N VAL A 587 -23.33 23.50 -28.44
CA VAL A 587 -22.63 24.78 -28.23
C VAL A 587 -22.48 25.54 -29.55
N GLY A 588 -22.76 26.85 -29.52
CA GLY A 588 -22.75 27.72 -30.70
C GLY A 588 -24.04 27.66 -31.53
N ARG A 589 -24.99 26.77 -31.20
CA ARG A 589 -26.30 26.67 -31.88
C ARG A 589 -27.47 27.05 -30.98
N ASN A 590 -27.62 26.39 -29.83
CA ASN A 590 -28.75 26.61 -28.90
C ASN A 590 -28.29 26.90 -27.46
N GLY A 591 -27.01 27.22 -27.28
CA GLY A 591 -26.42 27.63 -26.00
C GLY A 591 -24.91 27.83 -26.12
N SER A 592 -24.33 28.40 -25.08
CA SER A 592 -22.87 28.54 -24.87
C SER A 592 -22.26 27.29 -24.25
N GLY A 593 -20.94 27.16 -24.31
CA GLY A 593 -20.15 26.11 -23.65
C GLY A 593 -20.30 26.17 -22.13
N SER A 594 -20.34 27.37 -21.55
CA SER A 594 -20.60 27.57 -20.13
C SER A 594 -22.00 27.10 -19.72
N GLU A 595 -23.03 27.37 -20.52
CA GLU A 595 -24.40 26.87 -20.25
C GLU A 595 -24.48 25.35 -20.36
N ALA A 596 -23.87 24.76 -21.38
CA ALA A 596 -23.74 23.32 -21.55
C ALA A 596 -23.15 22.65 -20.30
N LEU A 597 -22.03 23.17 -19.80
CA LEU A 597 -21.37 22.63 -18.60
C LEU A 597 -22.19 22.86 -17.31
N ARG A 598 -22.92 23.97 -17.19
CA ARG A 598 -23.82 24.21 -16.04
C ARG A 598 -25.07 23.34 -16.03
N GLN A 599 -25.56 22.90 -17.19
CA GLN A 599 -26.75 22.05 -17.27
C GLN A 599 -26.42 20.56 -17.22
N PHE A 600 -25.22 20.17 -17.65
CA PHE A 600 -24.82 18.77 -17.66
C PHE A 600 -24.69 18.21 -16.23
N ALA A 601 -25.38 17.08 -15.98
CA ALA A 601 -25.59 16.52 -14.65
C ALA A 601 -24.29 16.24 -13.89
N THR A 602 -23.23 15.86 -14.60
CA THR A 602 -21.94 15.55 -14.00
C THR A 602 -21.16 16.81 -13.60
N THR A 603 -21.08 17.80 -14.49
CA THR A 603 -20.25 19.00 -14.30
C THR A 603 -20.92 20.06 -13.43
N ASN A 604 -22.27 20.11 -13.39
CA ASN A 604 -22.99 21.11 -12.60
C ASN A 604 -22.69 21.03 -11.09
N GLN A 605 -22.50 19.82 -10.56
CA GLN A 605 -22.15 19.59 -9.17
C GLN A 605 -20.71 20.03 -8.88
N TRP A 606 -19.79 19.79 -9.82
CA TRP A 606 -18.40 20.21 -9.69
C TRP A 606 -18.27 21.73 -9.76
N ILE A 607 -18.97 22.37 -10.69
CA ILE A 607 -19.03 23.84 -10.80
C ILE A 607 -19.58 24.45 -9.51
N ALA A 608 -20.69 23.92 -8.99
CA ALA A 608 -21.27 24.42 -7.74
C ALA A 608 -20.26 24.41 -6.59
N ASN A 609 -19.56 23.28 -6.44
CA ASN A 609 -18.65 23.02 -5.31
C ASN A 609 -17.21 23.50 -5.52
N GLY A 610 -16.90 24.17 -6.64
CA GLY A 610 -15.57 24.74 -6.92
C GLY A 610 -14.54 23.75 -7.45
N GLU A 611 -14.97 22.58 -7.94
CA GLU A 611 -14.08 21.49 -8.35
C GLU A 611 -13.55 21.68 -9.78
N VAL A 612 -12.76 22.74 -9.99
CA VAL A 612 -12.19 23.12 -11.30
C VAL A 612 -11.34 22.00 -11.93
N ALA A 613 -10.56 21.26 -11.12
CA ALA A 613 -9.75 20.16 -11.62
C ALA A 613 -10.60 19.05 -12.26
N ARG A 614 -11.80 18.77 -11.72
CA ARG A 614 -12.70 17.76 -12.29
C ARG A 614 -13.30 18.22 -13.62
N VAL A 615 -13.64 19.50 -13.74
CA VAL A 615 -14.10 20.06 -15.01
C VAL A 615 -12.99 20.01 -16.05
N ALA A 616 -11.78 20.42 -15.71
CA ALA A 616 -10.62 20.34 -16.60
C ALA A 616 -10.30 18.89 -17.02
N ASP A 617 -10.35 17.94 -16.08
CA ASP A 617 -10.11 16.52 -16.38
C ASP A 617 -11.23 15.91 -17.23
N PHE A 618 -12.48 16.36 -17.08
CA PHE A 618 -13.58 16.00 -17.97
C PHE A 618 -13.36 16.52 -19.39
N LEU A 619 -12.95 17.78 -19.54
CA LEU A 619 -12.58 18.33 -20.85
C LEU A 619 -11.41 17.54 -21.47
N ASN A 620 -10.49 17.05 -20.65
CA ASN A 620 -9.36 16.25 -21.09
C ASN A 620 -9.73 14.82 -21.51
N SER A 621 -10.54 14.09 -20.73
CA SER A 621 -10.68 12.62 -20.85
C SER A 621 -12.07 12.15 -21.30
N SER A 622 -13.08 13.01 -21.31
CA SER A 622 -14.43 12.62 -21.67
C SER A 622 -14.57 12.34 -23.17
N SER A 623 -15.33 11.29 -23.49
CA SER A 623 -15.84 11.01 -24.84
C SER A 623 -17.22 11.62 -25.10
N THR A 624 -17.79 12.35 -24.13
CA THR A 624 -19.14 12.93 -24.23
C THR A 624 -19.22 13.85 -25.45
N GLY A 625 -20.24 13.66 -26.30
CA GLY A 625 -20.48 14.49 -27.48
C GLY A 625 -19.54 14.25 -28.66
N THR A 626 -18.49 13.44 -28.50
CA THR A 626 -17.46 13.22 -29.54
C THR A 626 -17.15 11.75 -29.83
N GLY A 627 -17.50 10.83 -28.92
CA GLY A 627 -17.26 9.39 -29.06
C GLY A 627 -15.84 8.94 -28.70
N GLU A 628 -14.90 9.89 -28.51
CA GLU A 628 -13.48 9.59 -28.24
C GLU A 628 -12.92 10.47 -27.12
N ALA A 629 -12.10 9.90 -26.23
CA ALA A 629 -11.45 10.69 -25.19
C ALA A 629 -10.50 11.74 -25.79
N GLY A 630 -10.50 12.93 -25.20
CA GLY A 630 -9.79 14.10 -25.71
C GLY A 630 -10.46 14.78 -26.91
N GLY A 631 -11.59 14.25 -27.40
CA GLY A 631 -12.33 14.82 -28.53
C GLY A 631 -12.82 16.25 -28.27
N LEU A 632 -13.11 16.59 -27.01
CA LEU A 632 -13.52 17.95 -26.59
C LEU A 632 -12.41 18.99 -26.80
N LEU A 633 -11.14 18.60 -26.79
CA LEU A 633 -10.00 19.47 -27.10
C LEU A 633 -9.70 19.42 -28.61
N ARG A 634 -9.50 18.20 -29.12
CA ARG A 634 -9.00 17.94 -30.48
C ARG A 634 -9.87 18.54 -31.57
N ARG A 635 -11.20 18.40 -31.46
CA ARG A 635 -12.14 18.76 -32.54
C ARG A 635 -12.09 20.24 -32.91
N ASN A 636 -11.79 21.10 -31.94
CA ASN A 636 -11.70 22.55 -32.13
C ASN A 636 -10.25 23.06 -32.07
N GLY A 637 -9.26 22.20 -32.36
CA GLY A 637 -7.87 22.59 -32.55
C GLY A 637 -7.08 22.89 -31.27
N PHE A 638 -7.60 22.53 -30.10
CA PHE A 638 -6.83 22.64 -28.86
C PHE A 638 -5.77 21.53 -28.79
N PRO A 639 -4.55 21.82 -28.30
CA PRO A 639 -3.50 20.81 -28.17
C PRO A 639 -3.93 19.61 -27.32
N GLU A 640 -3.45 18.41 -27.67
CA GLU A 640 -3.74 17.20 -26.90
C GLU A 640 -3.29 17.31 -25.43
N ASN A 641 -2.19 18.02 -25.19
CA ASN A 641 -1.57 18.27 -23.89
C ASN A 641 -2.05 19.57 -23.22
N PHE A 642 -3.24 20.08 -23.59
CA PHE A 642 -3.76 21.34 -23.05
C PHE A 642 -4.00 21.30 -21.53
N VAL A 643 -4.38 20.14 -21.00
CA VAL A 643 -4.70 19.94 -19.58
C VAL A 643 -3.63 19.13 -18.85
N VAL A 644 -2.98 18.16 -19.51
CA VAL A 644 -1.96 17.30 -18.87
C VAL A 644 -0.75 17.13 -19.77
N VAL A 645 0.41 16.85 -19.17
CA VAL A 645 1.69 16.79 -19.89
C VAL A 645 1.76 15.62 -20.86
N ASN A 646 1.15 14.47 -20.59
CA ASN A 646 1.15 13.36 -21.55
C ASN A 646 -0.26 12.77 -21.66
N PRO A 647 -0.99 13.14 -22.72
CA PRO A 647 -2.38 12.77 -22.88
C PRO A 647 -2.62 11.30 -23.23
N GLN A 648 -1.61 10.47 -23.50
CA GLN A 648 -1.85 9.03 -23.76
C GLN A 648 -2.44 8.32 -22.54
N PHE A 649 -2.16 8.81 -21.33
CA PHE A 649 -2.44 8.11 -20.07
C PHE A 649 -3.34 8.91 -19.12
N GLY A 650 -4.17 8.18 -18.36
CA GLY A 650 -5.02 8.76 -17.31
C GLY A 650 -4.27 9.07 -16.01
N SER A 651 -3.08 8.50 -15.82
CA SER A 651 -2.17 8.82 -14.73
C SER A 651 -0.74 8.46 -15.11
N LEU A 652 0.23 9.20 -14.59
CA LEU A 652 1.66 8.98 -14.82
C LEU A 652 2.46 9.16 -13.54
N GLN A 653 2.98 8.05 -13.02
CA GLN A 653 3.79 8.10 -11.79
C GLN A 653 5.27 7.99 -12.11
N LEU A 654 6.03 9.01 -11.70
CA LEU A 654 7.48 9.00 -11.70
C LEU A 654 8.00 8.69 -10.29
N HIS A 655 8.65 7.55 -10.12
CA HIS A 655 9.25 7.09 -8.87
C HIS A 655 10.67 7.62 -8.73
N GLY A 656 10.87 8.56 -7.80
CA GLY A 656 12.12 9.29 -7.57
C GLY A 656 12.52 9.35 -6.08
N ASN A 657 13.13 10.47 -5.66
CA ASN A 657 13.69 10.66 -4.30
C ASN A 657 13.43 12.06 -3.74
N ASP A 658 12.19 12.52 -3.81
CA ASP A 658 11.85 13.90 -3.55
C ASP A 658 11.40 14.18 -2.11
N ASP A 659 11.28 13.13 -1.28
CA ASP A 659 10.81 13.24 0.10
C ASP A 659 11.93 13.35 1.13
N SER A 660 11.58 13.89 2.30
CA SER A 660 12.49 14.03 3.44
C SER A 660 11.76 13.96 4.77
N SER A 661 12.50 13.63 5.83
CA SER A 661 12.02 13.65 7.20
C SER A 661 13.09 14.20 8.14
N ASN A 662 12.67 14.80 9.25
CA ASN A 662 13.54 15.30 10.30
C ASN A 662 12.93 14.93 11.65
N TYR A 663 13.72 14.26 12.48
CA TYR A 663 13.36 13.90 13.85
C TYR A 663 14.40 14.47 14.80
N HIS A 664 13.94 15.15 15.83
CA HIS A 664 14.78 15.66 16.91
C HIS A 664 14.14 15.29 18.24
N SER A 665 14.95 14.84 19.20
CA SER A 665 14.47 14.59 20.55
C SER A 665 15.48 14.97 21.61
N LEU A 666 14.95 15.44 22.74
CA LEU A 666 15.63 15.52 24.02
C LEU A 666 15.12 14.36 24.88
N GLN A 667 16.04 13.51 25.32
CA GLN A 667 15.77 12.33 26.13
C GLN A 667 16.47 12.50 27.48
N THR A 668 15.75 12.27 28.56
CA THR A 668 16.29 12.30 29.92
C THR A 668 16.01 10.97 30.58
N SER A 669 17.04 10.34 31.13
CA SER A 669 16.95 9.08 31.88
C SER A 669 17.49 9.28 33.29
N VAL A 670 16.73 8.87 34.29
CA VAL A 670 17.16 8.83 35.68
C VAL A 670 17.11 7.39 36.14
N ARG A 671 18.27 6.82 36.49
CA ARG A 671 18.40 5.44 36.95
C ARG A 671 18.82 5.38 38.40
N LYS A 672 18.03 4.67 39.20
CA LYS A 672 18.33 4.34 40.60
C LYS A 672 18.70 2.86 40.70
N ARG A 673 19.97 2.58 41.04
CA ARG A 673 20.38 1.22 41.43
C ARG A 673 19.83 0.88 42.82
N LEU A 674 19.55 -0.41 43.07
CA LEU A 674 18.98 -0.90 44.33
C LEU A 674 19.77 -0.36 45.52
N SER A 675 19.10 0.46 46.34
CA SER A 675 19.64 0.93 47.61
C SER A 675 18.49 1.34 48.51
N ARG A 676 18.56 0.98 49.80
CA ARG A 676 17.50 1.25 50.78
C ARG A 676 16.12 0.75 50.30
N GLY A 677 16.08 -0.40 49.65
CA GLY A 677 14.85 -1.05 49.16
C GLY A 677 14.26 -0.45 47.87
N LEU A 678 14.83 0.60 47.27
CA LEU A 678 14.30 1.20 46.04
C LEU A 678 15.23 0.98 44.85
N SER A 679 14.66 0.54 43.74
CA SER A 679 15.31 0.49 42.42
C SER A 679 14.32 0.90 41.32
N GLY A 680 14.82 1.49 40.24
CA GLY A 680 13.97 1.86 39.12
C GLY A 680 14.61 2.81 38.13
N GLU A 681 13.85 3.15 37.11
CA GLU A 681 14.26 4.03 36.03
C GLU A 681 13.08 4.89 35.57
N LEU A 682 13.36 6.16 35.32
CA LEU A 682 12.44 7.14 34.74
C LEU A 682 13.03 7.63 33.42
N ASN A 683 12.27 7.52 32.34
CA ASN A 683 12.64 7.97 31.02
C ASN A 683 11.63 8.98 30.50
N TYR A 684 12.10 10.18 30.17
CA TYR A 684 11.33 11.24 29.55
C TYR A 684 11.87 11.52 28.15
N THR A 685 11.00 11.66 27.17
CA THR A 685 11.34 12.04 25.79
C THR A 685 10.46 13.21 25.37
N TRP A 686 11.08 14.29 24.94
CA TRP A 686 10.44 15.38 24.24
C TRP A 686 10.93 15.37 22.80
N SER A 687 10.04 15.28 21.83
CA SER A 687 10.44 15.12 20.43
C SER A 687 9.59 15.90 19.45
N ARG A 688 10.16 16.14 18.25
CA ARG A 688 9.47 16.69 17.10
C ARG A 688 9.89 15.95 15.84
N ALA A 689 8.89 15.56 15.04
CA ALA A 689 9.05 14.78 13.82
C ALA A 689 8.30 15.48 12.69
N LEU A 690 9.03 15.95 11.70
CA LEU A 690 8.51 16.68 10.54
C LEU A 690 8.90 15.96 9.26
N GLY A 691 8.03 15.96 8.26
CA GLY A 691 8.36 15.42 6.93
C GLY A 691 7.23 15.67 5.93
N ASN A 692 7.43 15.19 4.71
CA ASN A 692 6.56 15.50 3.57
C ASN A 692 5.33 14.58 3.46
N SER A 693 5.18 13.56 4.31
CA SER A 693 4.08 12.59 4.22
C SER A 693 2.98 12.84 5.26
N ALA A 694 1.83 13.30 4.78
CA ALA A 694 0.57 13.36 5.51
C ALA A 694 -0.39 12.24 5.05
N ALA A 695 0.08 10.98 5.03
CA ALA A 695 -0.75 9.77 5.01
C ALA A 695 0.17 8.55 5.08
N GLY A 696 0.10 7.80 6.17
CA GLY A 696 0.76 6.51 6.25
C GLY A 696 -0.05 5.45 5.49
N ASN A 697 0.64 4.60 4.73
CA ASN A 697 0.40 3.18 4.88
C ASN A 697 1.73 2.52 5.26
N ALA A 698 1.75 1.83 6.40
CA ALA A 698 2.93 1.19 6.96
C ALA A 698 3.34 -0.10 6.22
N ASN A 699 2.81 -0.34 5.02
CA ASN A 699 3.05 -1.55 4.25
C ASN A 699 3.48 -1.18 2.82
N THR A 700 4.71 -1.58 2.50
CA THR A 700 5.35 -1.66 1.16
C THR A 700 5.57 -0.35 0.39
N GLY A 701 6.83 0.08 0.39
CA GLY A 701 7.43 0.81 -0.74
C GLY A 701 6.97 2.24 -0.96
N ASP A 702 7.48 2.79 -2.06
CA ASP A 702 7.26 4.14 -2.58
C ASP A 702 5.75 4.40 -2.80
N THR A 703 5.04 4.75 -1.74
CA THR A 703 3.60 4.98 -1.80
C THR A 703 3.33 6.38 -2.31
N THR A 704 2.28 6.48 -3.13
CA THR A 704 1.83 7.71 -3.77
C THR A 704 1.50 8.78 -2.74
N THR A 705 2.44 9.66 -2.43
CA THR A 705 2.11 10.92 -1.78
C THR A 705 1.52 11.80 -2.87
N SER A 706 0.19 11.95 -2.90
CA SER A 706 -0.43 12.97 -3.72
C SER A 706 0.14 14.32 -3.28
N GLU A 707 0.98 14.93 -4.11
CA GLU A 707 1.48 16.27 -3.87
C GLU A 707 0.28 17.22 -3.80
N ARG A 708 0.17 17.99 -2.70
CA ARG A 708 -0.93 18.95 -2.52
C ARG A 708 -0.92 20.01 -3.62
N ASP A 709 0.29 20.47 -3.93
CA ASP A 709 0.58 21.34 -5.05
C ASP A 709 2.01 21.03 -5.54
N PRO A 710 2.19 20.45 -6.73
CA PRO A 710 3.49 20.20 -7.34
C PRO A 710 4.26 21.48 -7.72
N ARG A 711 3.60 22.65 -7.81
CA ARG A 711 4.26 23.95 -8.00
C ARG A 711 4.89 24.44 -6.69
N ASN A 712 4.32 24.07 -5.55
CA ASN A 712 4.85 24.41 -4.22
C ASN A 712 4.90 23.21 -3.26
N ARG A 713 5.96 22.41 -3.40
CA ARG A 713 6.18 21.22 -2.56
C ARG A 713 6.37 21.52 -1.07
N GLN A 714 6.67 22.75 -0.68
CA GLN A 714 6.84 23.10 0.73
C GLN A 714 5.55 22.90 1.53
N LEU A 715 4.38 22.98 0.87
CA LEU A 715 3.06 22.76 1.45
C LEU A 715 2.83 21.32 1.96
N GLN A 716 3.68 20.36 1.55
CA GLN A 716 3.59 18.98 2.02
C GLN A 716 4.22 18.77 3.40
N LYS A 717 5.04 19.71 3.88
CA LYS A 717 5.80 19.51 5.12
C LYS A 717 4.89 19.66 6.35
N GLY A 718 4.71 18.58 7.10
CA GLY A 718 3.85 18.52 8.28
C GLY A 718 4.41 17.62 9.39
N LEU A 719 3.65 17.48 10.48
CA LEU A 719 3.95 16.50 11.54
C LEU A 719 3.70 15.08 11.02
N LEU A 720 4.66 14.17 11.26
CA LEU A 720 4.56 12.78 10.82
C LEU A 720 3.60 11.97 11.71
N THR A 721 3.00 10.91 11.19
CA THR A 721 2.03 10.07 11.92
C THR A 721 2.61 9.40 13.17
N PHE A 722 3.90 9.03 13.16
CA PHE A 722 4.57 8.48 14.33
C PHE A 722 5.05 9.55 15.34
N HIS A 723 4.83 10.84 15.06
CA HIS A 723 5.20 11.92 15.96
C HIS A 723 4.51 11.75 17.32
N ARG A 724 5.30 11.88 18.38
CA ARG A 724 4.81 11.99 19.75
C ARG A 724 5.58 13.14 20.40
N THR A 725 4.87 14.20 20.78
CA THR A 725 5.49 15.37 21.40
C THR A 725 6.19 15.00 22.69
N GLN A 726 5.52 14.21 23.55
CA GLN A 726 6.06 13.82 24.86
C GLN A 726 5.80 12.33 25.13
N GLY A 727 6.76 11.69 25.78
CA GLY A 727 6.65 10.32 26.30
C GLY A 727 7.32 10.22 27.66
N LEU A 728 6.62 9.61 28.62
CA LEU A 728 7.10 9.37 29.97
C LEU A 728 6.91 7.88 30.29
N LYS A 729 8.01 7.18 30.56
CA LYS A 729 7.99 5.78 30.97
C LYS A 729 8.75 5.65 32.28
N ALA A 730 8.15 5.00 33.26
CA ALA A 730 8.80 4.70 34.52
C ALA A 730 8.58 3.24 34.88
N HIS A 731 9.58 2.61 35.47
CA HIS A 731 9.39 1.34 36.15
C HIS A 731 10.25 1.31 37.40
N GLY A 732 9.79 0.57 38.40
CA GLY A 732 10.54 0.43 39.63
C GLY A 732 9.97 -0.64 40.53
N THR A 733 10.84 -1.09 41.44
CA THR A 733 10.50 -2.02 42.50
C THR A 733 10.90 -1.38 43.82
N TRP A 734 9.94 -1.34 44.73
CA TRP A 734 10.13 -0.88 46.10
C TRP A 734 9.89 -2.07 47.05
N GLU A 735 10.97 -2.51 47.69
CA GLU A 735 10.91 -3.39 48.85
C GLU A 735 10.32 -2.59 50.00
N LEU A 736 9.11 -2.98 50.44
CA LEU A 736 8.44 -2.27 51.51
C LEU A 736 9.28 -2.34 52.79
N PRO A 737 9.35 -1.27 53.58
CA PRO A 737 10.24 -1.21 54.73
C PRO A 737 9.72 -1.99 55.96
N PHE A 738 8.96 -3.07 55.78
CA PHE A 738 8.37 -3.88 56.84
C PHE A 738 9.14 -5.18 57.10
N GLY A 739 9.16 -5.64 58.35
CA GLY A 739 9.67 -6.95 58.75
C GLY A 739 11.05 -6.92 59.42
N PRO A 740 11.63 -8.10 59.70
CA PRO A 740 12.89 -8.22 60.42
C PRO A 740 14.03 -7.47 59.72
N ASN A 741 14.83 -6.71 60.48
CA ASN A 741 15.95 -5.90 59.98
C ASN A 741 15.57 -4.78 58.98
N ARG A 742 14.31 -4.35 58.95
CA ARG A 742 13.84 -3.19 58.16
C ARG A 742 13.46 -2.02 59.07
N ALA A 743 13.09 -0.88 58.48
CA ALA A 743 12.88 0.37 59.23
C ALA A 743 11.55 0.39 60.02
N LEU A 744 10.54 -0.36 59.56
CA LEU A 744 9.21 -0.43 60.17
C LEU A 744 8.90 -1.87 60.61
N LEU A 745 8.18 -2.02 61.74
CA LEU A 745 7.78 -3.31 62.32
C LEU A 745 8.95 -4.26 62.65
N SER A 746 10.17 -3.75 62.81
CA SER A 746 11.37 -4.56 63.10
C SER A 746 11.31 -5.34 64.42
N ALA A 747 10.55 -4.84 65.41
CA ALA A 747 10.36 -5.46 66.73
C ALA A 747 8.99 -6.16 66.88
N ALA A 748 8.26 -6.38 65.79
CA ALA A 748 6.96 -7.04 65.85
C ALA A 748 7.08 -8.52 66.29
N PRO A 749 6.05 -9.10 66.94
CA PRO A 749 5.99 -10.53 67.23
C PRO A 749 6.27 -11.38 65.99
N VAL A 750 6.93 -12.52 66.18
CA VAL A 750 7.40 -13.40 65.09
C VAL A 750 6.29 -13.71 64.06
N TRP A 751 5.07 -13.96 64.51
CA TRP A 751 3.93 -14.24 63.63
C TRP A 751 3.52 -13.04 62.76
N ILE A 752 3.64 -11.80 63.25
CA ILE A 752 3.42 -10.58 62.46
C ILE A 752 4.56 -10.40 61.46
N ASN A 753 5.81 -10.57 61.90
CA ASN A 753 6.98 -10.47 61.04
C ASN A 753 6.92 -11.43 59.84
N ARG A 754 6.43 -12.66 60.03
CA ARG A 754 6.21 -13.62 58.93
C ARG A 754 5.15 -13.19 57.91
N ILE A 755 4.17 -12.38 58.33
CA ILE A 755 3.12 -11.87 57.45
C ILE A 755 3.61 -10.65 56.67
N VAL A 756 4.44 -9.80 57.29
CA VAL A 756 4.86 -8.51 56.70
C VAL A 756 6.25 -8.53 56.05
N GLU A 757 7.00 -9.63 56.13
CA GLU A 757 8.31 -9.75 55.49
C GLU A 757 8.21 -10.07 54.00
N GLY A 758 9.18 -9.60 53.21
CA GLY A 758 9.34 -9.98 51.80
C GLY A 758 8.40 -9.30 50.80
N TRP A 759 7.55 -8.37 51.24
CA TRP A 759 6.68 -7.63 50.33
C TRP A 759 7.45 -6.67 49.43
N ASN A 760 7.24 -6.85 48.13
CA ASN A 760 7.76 -5.97 47.09
C ASN A 760 6.61 -5.43 46.27
N VAL A 761 6.58 -4.11 46.07
CA VAL A 761 5.67 -3.46 45.14
C VAL A 761 6.46 -3.12 43.88
N SER A 762 6.02 -3.62 42.74
CA SER A 762 6.55 -3.21 41.45
C SER A 762 5.48 -2.51 40.64
N GLY A 763 5.89 -1.50 39.88
CA GLY A 763 4.99 -0.70 39.08
C GLY A 763 5.63 -0.33 37.75
N ILE A 764 4.80 -0.27 36.72
CA ILE A 764 5.17 0.28 35.41
C ILE A 764 4.18 1.39 35.10
N PHE A 765 4.70 2.54 34.71
CA PHE A 765 3.93 3.68 34.26
C PHE A 765 4.35 4.03 32.84
N SER A 766 3.38 4.24 31.97
CA SER A 766 3.61 4.69 30.60
C SER A 766 2.56 5.71 30.22
N TRP A 767 3.01 6.89 29.85
CA TRP A 767 2.19 7.97 29.31
C TRP A 767 2.85 8.51 28.05
N ASN A 768 2.07 8.72 26.99
CA ASN A 768 2.53 9.36 25.76
C ASN A 768 1.48 10.37 25.32
N SER A 769 1.94 11.47 24.73
CA SER A 769 1.05 12.41 24.03
C SER A 769 0.35 11.72 22.86
N GLY A 770 -0.77 12.28 22.40
CA GLY A 770 -1.48 11.78 21.22
C GLY A 770 -0.68 11.87 19.91
N GLN A 771 -1.19 11.18 18.90
CA GLN A 771 -0.74 11.29 17.51
C GLN A 771 -1.28 12.58 16.85
N PRO A 772 -0.55 13.22 15.92
CA PRO A 772 -1.13 14.28 15.09
C PRO A 772 -2.37 13.82 14.34
N LEU A 773 -3.39 14.68 14.30
CA LEU A 773 -4.57 14.49 13.48
C LEU A 773 -4.38 15.17 12.12
N SER A 774 -4.83 14.53 11.05
CA SER A 774 -4.95 15.14 9.71
C SER A 774 -6.41 15.35 9.37
N ILE A 775 -6.75 16.56 8.91
CA ILE A 775 -8.09 16.88 8.41
C ILE A 775 -7.98 16.99 6.90
N LEU A 776 -8.76 16.18 6.19
CA LEU A 776 -8.73 16.06 4.73
C LEU A 776 -10.07 16.47 4.13
N THR A 777 -10.05 16.97 2.91
CA THR A 777 -11.23 17.21 2.07
C THR A 777 -11.08 16.46 0.75
N THR A 778 -12.20 15.98 0.22
CA THR A 778 -12.26 15.24 -1.04
C THR A 778 -12.52 16.15 -2.25
N ARG A 779 -12.65 17.47 -2.02
CA ARG A 779 -12.91 18.48 -3.06
C ARG A 779 -11.64 18.81 -3.83
N ARG A 780 -11.70 18.73 -5.16
CA ARG A 780 -10.57 19.00 -6.07
C ARG A 780 -10.59 20.43 -6.59
N THR A 781 -10.32 21.38 -5.71
CA THR A 781 -10.34 22.83 -6.01
C THR A 781 -9.00 23.35 -6.56
N LEU A 782 -7.93 22.55 -6.49
CA LEU A 782 -6.61 22.81 -7.08
C LEU A 782 -6.34 21.87 -8.27
N ASP A 783 -5.11 21.41 -8.45
CA ASP A 783 -4.59 20.74 -9.65
C ASP A 783 -4.47 19.20 -9.52
N SER A 784 -4.74 18.65 -8.33
CA SER A 784 -4.56 17.22 -8.08
C SER A 784 -5.69 16.35 -8.68
N ARG A 785 -5.31 15.21 -9.29
CA ARG A 785 -6.21 14.10 -9.62
C ARG A 785 -6.56 13.23 -8.40
N ALA A 786 -5.94 13.46 -7.25
CA ALA A 786 -6.17 12.70 -6.02
C ALA A 786 -7.35 13.27 -5.23
N ASN A 787 -8.02 12.41 -4.45
CA ASN A 787 -9.14 12.81 -3.56
C ASN A 787 -8.65 13.23 -2.16
N ILE A 788 -7.43 13.76 -2.05
CA ILE A 788 -6.80 14.10 -0.78
C ILE A 788 -6.29 15.54 -0.87
N ASN A 789 -7.13 16.49 -0.46
CA ASN A 789 -6.76 17.89 -0.28
C ASN A 789 -6.90 18.26 1.20
N THR A 790 -6.43 19.43 1.61
CA THR A 790 -6.59 19.93 2.99
C THR A 790 -7.44 21.18 3.03
N PRO A 791 -8.33 21.34 4.02
CA PRO A 791 -9.05 22.58 4.22
C PRO A 791 -8.11 23.73 4.59
N ASP A 792 -8.52 24.94 4.28
CA ASP A 792 -7.86 26.16 4.75
C ASP A 792 -8.19 26.39 6.22
N LEU A 793 -7.15 26.63 7.02
CA LEU A 793 -7.28 27.08 8.39
C LEU A 793 -7.43 28.61 8.41
N VAL A 794 -8.66 29.08 8.58
CA VAL A 794 -9.02 30.51 8.55
C VAL A 794 -9.36 31.08 9.93
N GLY A 795 -9.47 30.22 10.94
CA GLY A 795 -9.70 30.60 12.34
C GLY A 795 -8.79 29.86 13.30
N VAL A 796 -9.00 30.07 14.60
CA VAL A 796 -8.23 29.41 15.67
C VAL A 796 -8.91 28.10 16.06
N LEU A 797 -8.15 27.01 16.06
CA LEU A 797 -8.62 25.72 16.57
C LEU A 797 -8.66 25.74 18.11
N PRO A 798 -9.77 25.31 18.76
CA PRO A 798 -9.88 25.30 20.22
C PRO A 798 -8.78 24.47 20.91
N ASP A 799 -8.33 24.93 22.07
CA ASP A 799 -7.39 24.15 22.90
C ASP A 799 -8.03 22.84 23.39
N GLY A 800 -7.26 21.75 23.40
CA GLY A 800 -7.73 20.44 23.90
C GLY A 800 -8.57 19.61 22.93
N LEU A 801 -8.53 19.92 21.62
CA LEU A 801 -9.07 19.08 20.55
C LEU A 801 -8.63 17.61 20.69
N GLY A 802 -9.58 16.68 20.61
CA GLY A 802 -9.34 15.24 20.77
C GLY A 802 -9.68 14.66 22.14
N LYS A 803 -10.19 15.46 23.09
CA LYS A 803 -10.82 14.92 24.31
C LYS A 803 -12.12 14.21 23.94
N VAL A 804 -12.20 12.92 24.25
CA VAL A 804 -13.39 12.11 24.02
C VAL A 804 -14.42 12.42 25.10
N ARG A 805 -15.57 12.95 24.72
CA ARG A 805 -16.75 13.06 25.59
C ARG A 805 -17.72 11.94 25.23
N GLN A 806 -17.95 11.03 26.17
CA GLN A 806 -19.00 10.02 26.07
C GLN A 806 -20.26 10.57 26.74
N GLY A 807 -21.36 10.55 26.02
CA GLY A 807 -22.70 10.80 26.56
C GLY A 807 -23.62 9.62 26.28
N ASP A 808 -24.87 9.70 26.72
CA ASP A 808 -25.86 8.65 26.49
C ASP A 808 -26.13 8.49 24.99
N GLY A 809 -25.55 7.44 24.39
CA GLY A 809 -25.72 7.10 22.98
C GLY A 809 -24.83 7.88 22.00
N PHE A 810 -23.87 8.69 22.45
CA PHE A 810 -22.94 9.39 21.55
C PHE A 810 -21.50 9.48 22.08
N VAL A 811 -20.56 9.61 21.14
CA VAL A 811 -19.14 9.88 21.41
C VAL A 811 -18.73 11.10 20.59
N GLU A 812 -18.30 12.16 21.29
CA GLU A 812 -17.86 13.41 20.69
C GLU A 812 -16.35 13.55 20.82
N TYR A 813 -15.67 13.77 19.69
CA TYR A 813 -14.21 13.85 19.60
C TYR A 813 -13.68 15.29 19.52
N PHE A 814 -14.53 16.24 19.10
CA PHE A 814 -14.18 17.63 18.82
C PHE A 814 -15.17 18.58 19.49
N ASN A 815 -15.19 18.57 20.82
CA ASN A 815 -16.07 19.45 21.58
C ASN A 815 -15.83 20.92 21.23
N GLY A 816 -16.91 21.66 20.95
CA GLY A 816 -16.85 23.07 20.55
C GLY A 816 -16.63 23.30 19.05
N LEU A 817 -16.56 22.25 18.23
CA LEU A 817 -16.60 22.35 16.77
C LEU A 817 -17.88 21.73 16.21
N SER A 818 -18.46 22.37 15.21
CA SER A 818 -19.59 21.81 14.46
C SER A 818 -19.46 22.10 12.96
N THR A 819 -20.19 21.37 12.13
CA THR A 819 -20.27 21.65 10.69
C THR A 819 -21.48 22.50 10.37
N GLN A 820 -21.30 23.48 9.50
CA GLN A 820 -22.37 24.32 8.97
C GLN A 820 -22.30 24.35 7.45
N ARG A 821 -23.43 24.63 6.79
CA ARG A 821 -23.44 24.84 5.34
C ARG A 821 -22.65 26.12 5.04
N ALA A 822 -21.73 26.05 4.09
CA ALA A 822 -21.00 27.24 3.65
C ALA A 822 -21.98 28.27 3.05
N SER A 823 -21.61 29.55 3.08
CA SER A 823 -22.34 30.56 2.32
C SER A 823 -22.21 30.25 0.83
N ALA A 824 -23.34 30.22 0.13
CA ALA A 824 -23.35 29.99 -1.31
C ALA A 824 -22.66 31.16 -2.03
N PRO A 825 -21.69 30.90 -2.92
CA PRO A 825 -21.16 31.93 -3.82
C PRO A 825 -22.26 32.55 -4.67
N ASN A 826 -21.99 33.74 -5.21
CA ASN A 826 -22.87 34.32 -6.22
C ASN A 826 -22.77 33.52 -7.52
N PHE A 827 -23.84 32.80 -7.87
CA PHE A 827 -23.96 32.02 -9.11
C PHE A 827 -24.62 32.79 -10.26
N GLY A 828 -24.71 34.12 -10.18
CA GLY A 828 -25.30 34.98 -11.22
C GLY A 828 -26.78 34.70 -11.49
N GLY A 829 -27.54 34.30 -10.45
CA GLY A 829 -28.94 33.91 -10.58
C GLY A 829 -29.18 32.50 -11.14
N ASN A 830 -28.13 31.70 -11.40
CA ASN A 830 -28.30 30.33 -11.90
C ASN A 830 -28.81 29.37 -10.80
N THR A 831 -30.07 28.97 -10.88
CA THR A 831 -30.73 28.09 -9.89
C THR A 831 -30.26 26.64 -9.95
N THR A 832 -29.88 26.14 -11.14
CA THR A 832 -29.40 24.76 -11.33
C THR A 832 -28.09 24.52 -10.58
N VAL A 833 -27.10 25.40 -10.73
CA VAL A 833 -25.81 25.29 -10.04
C VAL A 833 -26.00 25.55 -8.54
N ALA A 834 -26.76 26.57 -8.17
CA ALA A 834 -27.05 26.88 -6.76
C ALA A 834 -27.68 25.69 -6.01
N GLY A 835 -28.61 24.97 -6.65
CA GLY A 835 -29.25 23.78 -6.09
C GLY A 835 -28.31 22.59 -5.85
N ARG A 836 -27.10 22.59 -6.45
CA ARG A 836 -26.10 21.53 -6.29
C ARG A 836 -24.99 21.88 -5.31
N PHE A 837 -25.01 23.08 -4.72
CA PHE A 837 -24.01 23.52 -3.75
C PHE A 837 -24.17 22.79 -2.41
N SER A 838 -23.15 22.03 -2.02
CA SER A 838 -23.14 21.17 -0.84
C SER A 838 -21.90 21.33 0.03
N ASN A 839 -21.09 22.38 -0.19
CA ASN A 839 -19.92 22.62 0.64
C ASN A 839 -20.31 22.98 2.07
N GLN A 840 -19.52 22.47 3.00
CA GLN A 840 -19.62 22.72 4.44
C GLN A 840 -18.35 23.41 4.93
N VAL A 841 -18.49 24.14 6.03
CA VAL A 841 -17.40 24.73 6.82
C VAL A 841 -17.45 24.15 8.23
N VAL A 842 -16.30 24.16 8.91
CA VAL A 842 -16.23 23.86 10.35
C VAL A 842 -16.20 25.19 11.08
N VAL A 843 -17.07 25.33 12.08
CA VAL A 843 -17.18 26.52 12.91
C VAL A 843 -16.88 26.22 14.37
N ASP A 844 -16.45 27.24 15.11
CA ASP A 844 -16.34 27.20 16.57
C ASP A 844 -17.72 27.33 17.25
N SER A 845 -17.74 27.31 18.58
CA SER A 845 -18.94 27.46 19.39
C SER A 845 -19.62 28.83 19.26
N ALA A 846 -18.91 29.85 18.75
CA ALA A 846 -19.44 31.17 18.45
C ALA A 846 -19.94 31.30 17.00
N GLY A 847 -19.78 30.25 16.17
CA GLY A 847 -20.17 30.23 14.77
C GLY A 847 -19.12 30.83 13.83
N ASN A 848 -17.92 31.18 14.31
CA ASN A 848 -16.85 31.66 13.44
C ASN A 848 -16.27 30.50 12.64
N ILE A 849 -15.97 30.74 11.37
CA ILE A 849 -15.36 29.72 10.51
C ILE A 849 -13.92 29.46 10.95
N VAL A 850 -13.63 28.19 11.24
CA VAL A 850 -12.29 27.72 11.61
C VAL A 850 -11.63 26.99 10.44
N LEU A 851 -12.39 26.14 9.75
CA LEU A 851 -11.94 25.43 8.56
C LEU A 851 -12.92 25.62 7.42
N GLN A 852 -12.40 25.89 6.23
CA GLN A 852 -13.19 25.95 5.01
C GLN A 852 -12.53 25.15 3.89
N ASN A 853 -13.31 24.74 2.90
CA ASN A 853 -12.72 24.16 1.69
C ASN A 853 -11.91 25.26 0.96
N PRO A 854 -10.74 24.91 0.41
CA PRO A 854 -9.90 25.84 -0.33
C PRO A 854 -10.52 26.26 -1.66
#